data_AF-A0AB32XCJ9-F1
#
_entry.id   AF-A0AB32XCJ9-F1
#
_cell.length_a   1.000
_cell.length_b   1.000
_cell.length_c   1.000
_cell.angle_alpha   90.00
_cell.angle_beta   90.00
_cell.angle_gamma   90.00
#
_symmetry.space_group_name_H-M   'P 1'
#
loop_
_entity.id
_entity.type
_entity.pdbx_description
1 polymer ?
#
loop_
_entity_poly.entity_id
_entity_poly.type
_entity_poly.pdbx_seq_one_letter_code
_entity_poly.pdbx_strand_id
1 'polypeptide(L)'
;MGDKKKKILKISLSAVAILLAAIIIFLALAIIFNVKRLKSFKMVSIKDFFAQTKASIYAFPKQFLISYAFLLIASIAGISYLFYKNKLKTSLLKPNKYWYRNEIDNSGVSNETFDKKFKVAPNYVGNQNNANWVIKFDSNLNKWWVNEPESDINSVVLGGVGSGKTQRVLLPNIIYNSHLRYKYRANFCIPDPKKEIIKMVGKKLEKQGYKIYAVDFSDTKKSVGWNPLSFAYKLAHRVPEGHPKWEDNMNEAISEINNVVEQLKWGNNSDGNPMWVDNAKLIVNVVAQFLLLLSIDRPDLLPERHFNLQSVASMCNLDTWNPKQKWISICYINAETNKRYYWAELFKNVKTIANIVPETLTGNLSHTTSALKNFTEDEFIKRLTRETKSFDLHGIVSSNEPYVIFIHYPDHKPSNHFLVSMLIDQIYQALIDCANSKEDLKLERKFFFMLDEAGNLPPILNLDNKVTISRSRNVFFQLVLQDYNQLKKYNTSTNHNVDSIIRSNLQFTYFLNSIDEKTLSDLSNSLGKKEVIKKSTSKSSSTSANGGSSSESESVEEKPLMSVAEIKAKNKEYAIIQKIGFLPMIVKTKLAYKYFSNDNYVFECDETENTVNESWNYQDLPDVELPVRNPIKNYDQLNDSSRAKKAREESLNKELNDKKVQKKLILEMQNARGSIKELSEYKDKISEWPKLALAWQKILSFQQKYKNKLSSELVNDFTKSINICLDQMNDIKTAGAKT
;
A
#
# COMPACT_ATOMS: atom_id res chain seq x y z
N MET A 1 -39.51 1.76 9.33
CA MET A 1 -40.53 1.01 10.14
C MET A 1 -41.98 1.42 9.83
N GLY A 2 -42.23 2.62 9.26
CA GLY A 2 -43.59 3.12 8.97
C GLY A 2 -44.37 2.38 7.89
N ASP A 3 -43.74 1.99 6.78
CA ASP A 3 -44.47 1.35 5.66
C ASP A 3 -44.94 -0.08 5.97
N LYS A 4 -44.17 -0.82 6.78
CA LYS A 4 -44.55 -2.19 7.17
C LYS A 4 -45.79 -2.19 8.07
N LYS A 5 -45.88 -1.25 9.03
CA LYS A 5 -47.08 -1.05 9.86
C LYS A 5 -48.28 -0.56 9.04
N LYS A 6 -48.11 0.40 8.14
CA LYS A 6 -49.20 0.90 7.27
C LYS A 6 -49.75 -0.19 6.35
N LYS A 7 -48.90 -1.07 5.83
CA LYS A 7 -49.32 -2.17 4.96
C LYS A 7 -50.06 -3.27 5.73
N ILE A 8 -49.60 -3.60 6.93
CA ILE A 8 -50.30 -4.53 7.84
C ILE A 8 -51.67 -3.96 8.25
N LEU A 9 -51.75 -2.67 8.59
CA LEU A 9 -52.98 -2.01 8.97
C LEU A 9 -54.02 -2.01 7.82
N LYS A 10 -53.59 -1.66 6.60
CA LYS A 10 -54.47 -1.73 5.41
C LYS A 10 -55.03 -3.13 5.18
N ILE A 11 -54.21 -4.17 5.32
CA ILE A 11 -54.64 -5.56 5.13
C ILE A 11 -55.61 -6.00 6.23
N SER A 12 -55.37 -5.62 7.49
CA SER A 12 -56.31 -5.89 8.60
C SER A 12 -57.66 -5.21 8.39
N LEU A 13 -57.66 -3.97 7.90
CA LEU A 13 -58.87 -3.22 7.56
C LEU A 13 -59.65 -3.87 6.40
N SER A 14 -58.94 -4.35 5.37
CA SER A 14 -59.57 -5.07 4.25
C SER A 14 -60.20 -6.40 4.69
N ALA A 15 -59.53 -7.16 5.57
CA ALA A 15 -60.06 -8.41 6.10
C ALA A 15 -61.31 -8.18 6.97
N VAL A 16 -61.30 -7.16 7.83
CA VAL A 16 -62.46 -6.77 8.64
C VAL A 16 -63.62 -6.30 7.77
N ALA A 17 -63.35 -5.54 6.70
CA ALA A 17 -64.39 -5.08 5.77
C ALA A 17 -65.09 -6.24 5.03
N ILE A 18 -64.33 -7.26 4.60
CA ILE A 18 -64.90 -8.46 3.94
C ILE A 18 -65.78 -9.24 4.92
N LEU A 19 -65.35 -9.37 6.17
CA LEU A 19 -66.08 -10.09 7.21
C LEU A 19 -67.39 -9.36 7.59
N LEU A 20 -67.35 -8.04 7.68
CA LEU A 20 -68.53 -7.19 7.88
C LEU A 20 -69.51 -7.27 6.69
N ALA A 21 -69.01 -7.25 5.45
CA ALA A 21 -69.85 -7.38 4.27
C ALA A 21 -70.61 -8.73 4.25
N ALA A 22 -69.94 -9.82 4.63
CA ALA A 22 -70.57 -11.14 4.74
C ALA A 22 -71.68 -11.19 5.80
N ILE A 23 -71.48 -10.51 6.94
CA ILE A 23 -72.50 -10.39 8.00
C ILE A 23 -73.70 -9.56 7.54
N ILE A 24 -73.46 -8.45 6.83
CA ILE A 24 -74.52 -7.59 6.30
C ILE A 24 -75.37 -8.34 5.26
N ILE A 25 -74.73 -9.08 4.36
CA ILE A 25 -75.43 -9.91 3.36
C ILE A 25 -76.29 -10.98 4.06
N PHE A 26 -75.79 -11.59 5.14
CA PHE A 26 -76.55 -12.55 5.94
C PHE A 26 -77.80 -11.91 6.57
N LEU A 27 -77.66 -10.74 7.20
CA LEU A 27 -78.79 -10.00 7.78
C LEU A 27 -79.80 -9.59 6.71
N ALA A 28 -79.36 -9.13 5.55
CA ALA A 28 -80.23 -8.75 4.44
C ALA A 28 -81.03 -9.96 3.90
N LEU A 29 -80.38 -11.12 3.70
CA LEU A 29 -81.05 -12.35 3.27
C LEU A 29 -82.03 -12.87 4.32
N ALA A 30 -81.69 -12.79 5.61
CA ALA A 30 -82.58 -13.16 6.71
C ALA A 30 -83.81 -12.25 6.79
N ILE A 31 -83.67 -10.95 6.51
CA ILE A 31 -84.78 -9.99 6.43
C ILE A 31 -85.67 -10.30 5.22
N ILE A 32 -85.09 -10.46 4.02
CA ILE A 32 -85.84 -10.75 2.78
C ILE A 32 -86.65 -12.06 2.93
N PHE A 33 -86.08 -13.08 3.57
CA PHE A 33 -86.77 -14.36 3.78
C PHE A 33 -87.93 -14.24 4.79
N ASN A 34 -87.78 -13.40 5.82
CA ASN A 34 -88.88 -13.09 6.75
C ASN A 34 -89.97 -12.22 6.11
N VAL A 35 -89.65 -11.38 5.10
CA VAL A 35 -90.64 -10.58 4.37
C VAL A 35 -91.67 -11.45 3.63
N LYS A 36 -91.31 -12.64 3.15
CA LYS A 36 -92.29 -13.61 2.59
C LYS A 36 -93.26 -14.16 3.64
N ARG A 37 -92.93 -14.10 4.94
CA ARG A 37 -93.76 -14.54 6.07
C ARG A 37 -94.52 -13.39 6.75
N LEU A 38 -94.25 -12.15 6.37
CA LEU A 38 -94.78 -10.90 6.94
C LEU A 38 -96.11 -10.42 6.33
N LYS A 39 -96.93 -11.31 5.74
CA LYS A 39 -98.30 -10.92 5.32
C LYS A 39 -99.30 -10.81 6.47
N SER A 40 -98.88 -11.04 7.72
CA SER A 40 -99.79 -11.00 8.87
C SER A 40 -99.13 -10.49 10.14
N PHE A 41 -98.62 -9.25 10.23
CA PHE A 41 -98.18 -8.75 11.56
C PHE A 41 -98.22 -7.22 11.75
N LYS A 42 -98.84 -6.80 12.87
CA LYS A 42 -98.74 -5.48 13.53
C LYS A 42 -97.62 -5.53 14.57
N MET A 43 -96.70 -4.56 14.59
CA MET A 43 -95.63 -4.45 15.61
C MET A 43 -96.20 -4.05 16.98
N VAL A 44 -95.78 -4.70 18.07
CA VAL A 44 -96.17 -4.32 19.44
C VAL A 44 -94.97 -4.08 20.39
N SER A 45 -93.77 -4.66 20.20
CA SER A 45 -92.57 -4.21 20.94
C SER A 45 -91.23 -4.75 20.41
N ILE A 46 -90.11 -4.11 20.82
CA ILE A 46 -88.73 -4.56 20.54
C ILE A 46 -88.42 -5.94 21.17
N LYS A 47 -89.03 -6.28 22.32
CA LYS A 47 -88.85 -7.59 22.95
C LYS A 47 -89.42 -8.72 22.10
N ASP A 48 -90.56 -8.49 21.45
CA ASP A 48 -91.21 -9.47 20.59
C ASP A 48 -90.42 -9.71 19.30
N PHE A 49 -89.74 -8.67 18.79
CA PHE A 49 -88.81 -8.79 17.66
C PHE A 49 -87.62 -9.71 17.97
N PHE A 50 -87.00 -9.57 19.16
CA PHE A 50 -85.88 -10.43 19.56
C PHE A 50 -86.32 -11.88 19.87
N ALA A 51 -87.51 -12.08 20.43
CA ALA A 51 -88.05 -13.41 20.66
C ALA A 51 -88.38 -14.15 19.35
N GLN A 52 -88.98 -13.46 18.37
CA GLN A 52 -89.33 -14.05 17.07
C GLN A 52 -88.11 -14.26 16.17
N THR A 53 -87.12 -13.36 16.17
CA THR A 53 -85.85 -13.58 15.44
C THR A 53 -85.13 -14.82 15.97
N LYS A 54 -85.13 -15.05 17.29
CA LYS A 54 -84.60 -16.28 17.89
C LYS A 54 -85.35 -17.52 17.39
N ALA A 55 -86.68 -17.51 17.37
CA ALA A 55 -87.49 -18.62 16.87
C ALA A 55 -87.28 -18.90 15.35
N SER A 56 -87.12 -17.85 14.54
CA SER A 56 -86.84 -17.97 13.10
C SER A 56 -85.46 -18.58 12.83
N ILE A 57 -84.44 -18.30 13.65
CA ILE A 57 -83.10 -18.91 13.54
C ILE A 57 -83.16 -20.43 13.80
N TYR A 58 -83.99 -20.89 14.75
CA TYR A 58 -84.19 -22.32 15.01
C TYR A 58 -85.05 -23.04 13.96
N ALA A 59 -85.89 -22.30 13.22
CA ALA A 59 -86.73 -22.83 12.14
C ALA A 59 -86.02 -22.86 10.76
N PHE A 60 -84.78 -22.37 10.66
CA PHE A 60 -83.99 -22.43 9.43
C PHE A 60 -83.64 -23.89 9.10
N PRO A 61 -83.82 -24.36 7.84
CA PRO A 61 -83.47 -25.73 7.47
C PRO A 61 -82.00 -26.02 7.79
N LYS A 62 -81.72 -27.11 8.52
CA LYS A 62 -80.35 -27.49 8.95
C LYS A 62 -79.33 -27.50 7.79
N GLN A 63 -79.79 -27.79 6.57
CA GLN A 63 -78.99 -27.80 5.35
C GLN A 63 -78.36 -26.42 5.01
N PHE A 64 -79.03 -25.31 5.35
CA PHE A 64 -78.52 -23.95 5.11
C PHE A 64 -77.55 -23.46 6.19
N LEU A 65 -77.71 -23.92 7.44
CA LEU A 65 -76.73 -23.67 8.50
C LEU A 65 -75.41 -24.37 8.21
N ILE A 66 -75.46 -25.59 7.64
CA ILE A 66 -74.29 -26.36 7.24
C ILE A 66 -73.54 -25.67 6.07
N SER A 67 -74.26 -25.20 5.04
CA SER A 67 -73.62 -24.49 3.92
C SER A 67 -73.01 -23.16 4.32
N TYR A 68 -73.59 -22.45 5.30
CA TYR A 68 -73.00 -21.22 5.86
C TYR A 68 -71.77 -21.50 6.73
N ALA A 69 -71.81 -22.53 7.58
CA ALA A 69 -70.65 -22.97 8.35
C ALA A 69 -69.47 -23.32 7.41
N PHE A 70 -69.77 -23.96 6.26
CA PHE A 70 -68.79 -24.27 5.24
C PHE A 70 -68.17 -23.00 4.60
N LEU A 71 -68.98 -21.99 4.26
CA LEU A 71 -68.49 -20.70 3.74
C LEU A 71 -67.64 -19.92 4.75
N LEU A 72 -68.00 -19.99 6.03
CA LEU A 72 -67.26 -19.32 7.11
C LEU A 72 -65.90 -20.02 7.34
N ILE A 73 -65.87 -21.35 7.32
CA ILE A 73 -64.63 -22.12 7.37
C ILE A 73 -63.76 -21.86 6.13
N ALA A 74 -64.35 -21.83 4.93
CA ALA A 74 -63.64 -21.57 3.68
C ALA A 74 -63.03 -20.15 3.64
N SER A 75 -63.74 -19.15 4.17
CA SER A 75 -63.24 -17.77 4.26
C SER A 75 -62.13 -17.64 5.32
N ILE A 76 -62.26 -18.28 6.49
CA ILE A 76 -61.17 -18.34 7.49
C ILE A 76 -59.94 -19.07 6.92
N ALA A 77 -60.13 -20.17 6.21
CA ALA A 77 -59.06 -20.91 5.56
C ALA A 77 -58.39 -20.08 4.46
N GLY A 78 -59.15 -19.34 3.65
CA GLY A 78 -58.65 -18.43 2.63
C GLY A 78 -57.83 -17.27 3.21
N ILE A 79 -58.31 -16.65 4.31
CA ILE A 79 -57.58 -15.59 5.02
C ILE A 79 -56.30 -16.16 5.65
N SER A 80 -56.37 -17.34 6.27
CA SER A 80 -55.22 -18.03 6.87
C SER A 80 -54.19 -18.41 5.81
N TYR A 81 -54.63 -18.88 4.64
CA TYR A 81 -53.77 -19.16 3.48
C TYR A 81 -53.12 -17.89 2.91
N LEU A 82 -53.85 -16.78 2.82
CA LEU A 82 -53.29 -15.49 2.41
C LEU A 82 -52.25 -14.96 3.41
N PHE A 83 -52.51 -15.10 4.71
CA PHE A 83 -51.54 -14.78 5.76
C PHE A 83 -50.30 -15.68 5.68
N TYR A 84 -50.49 -16.98 5.50
CA TYR A 84 -49.42 -17.96 5.34
C TYR A 84 -48.57 -17.66 4.08
N LYS A 85 -49.22 -17.43 2.93
CA LYS A 85 -48.58 -17.09 1.65
C LYS A 85 -47.80 -15.78 1.71
N ASN A 86 -48.32 -14.75 2.40
CA ASN A 86 -47.60 -13.48 2.57
C ASN A 86 -46.48 -13.56 3.60
N LYS A 87 -46.63 -14.35 4.67
CA LYS A 87 -45.54 -14.64 5.61
C LYS A 87 -44.40 -15.37 4.90
N LEU A 88 -44.71 -16.32 4.02
CA LEU A 88 -43.73 -16.99 3.14
C LEU A 88 -43.05 -16.00 2.18
N LYS A 89 -43.81 -15.12 1.50
CA LYS A 89 -43.24 -14.09 0.59
C LYS A 89 -42.34 -13.05 1.26
N THR A 90 -42.45 -12.86 2.58
CA THR A 90 -41.65 -11.88 3.34
C THR A 90 -40.56 -12.51 4.21
N SER A 91 -40.52 -13.84 4.32
CA SER A 91 -39.54 -14.57 5.15
C SER A 91 -38.65 -15.54 4.38
N LEU A 92 -39.07 -16.03 3.21
CA LEU A 92 -38.23 -16.90 2.39
C LEU A 92 -37.35 -16.05 1.48
N LEU A 93 -36.11 -15.84 1.92
CA LEU A 93 -35.01 -15.58 0.99
C LEU A 93 -35.03 -16.66 -0.09
N LYS A 94 -34.76 -16.29 -1.34
CA LYS A 94 -34.43 -17.29 -2.35
C LYS A 94 -33.08 -17.91 -1.93
N PRO A 95 -33.02 -19.20 -1.55
CA PRO A 95 -31.74 -19.85 -1.29
C PRO A 95 -30.89 -19.68 -2.54
N ASN A 96 -29.74 -19.04 -2.39
CA ASN A 96 -28.88 -18.67 -3.51
C ASN A 96 -27.52 -19.32 -3.29
N LYS A 97 -27.16 -20.27 -4.17
CA LYS A 97 -25.86 -20.96 -4.11
C LYS A 97 -24.67 -20.06 -4.45
N TYR A 98 -24.89 -18.83 -4.92
CA TYR A 98 -23.85 -17.95 -5.44
C TYR A 98 -23.45 -16.79 -4.51
N TRP A 99 -24.35 -16.35 -3.62
CA TRP A 99 -24.08 -15.26 -2.68
C TRP A 99 -24.16 -15.79 -1.26
N TYR A 100 -23.16 -15.47 -0.43
CA TYR A 100 -23.33 -15.65 1.01
C TYR A 100 -24.39 -14.68 1.50
N ARG A 101 -24.32 -13.42 1.07
CA ARG A 101 -25.31 -12.39 1.39
C ARG A 101 -25.39 -11.38 0.27
N ASN A 102 -26.59 -11.07 -0.22
CA ASN A 102 -26.80 -9.98 -1.16
C ASN A 102 -27.92 -9.06 -0.66
N GLU A 103 -27.55 -7.87 -0.20
CA GLU A 103 -28.50 -6.89 0.32
C GLU A 103 -29.22 -6.07 -0.76
N ILE A 104 -28.82 -6.19 -2.03
CA ILE A 104 -29.50 -5.53 -3.14
C ILE A 104 -30.82 -6.24 -3.45
N ASP A 105 -30.80 -7.57 -3.56
CA ASP A 105 -31.97 -8.38 -3.92
C ASP A 105 -32.51 -9.24 -2.76
N ASN A 106 -31.91 -9.13 -1.58
CA ASN A 106 -32.19 -9.97 -0.40
C ASN A 106 -32.09 -11.47 -0.71
N SER A 107 -31.00 -11.89 -1.35
CA SER A 107 -30.64 -13.30 -1.57
C SER A 107 -29.43 -13.74 -0.73
N GLY A 108 -29.22 -15.06 -0.66
CA GLY A 108 -28.15 -15.68 0.15
C GLY A 108 -28.66 -16.27 1.45
N VAL A 109 -27.80 -16.36 2.47
CA VAL A 109 -28.15 -16.93 3.77
C VAL A 109 -29.15 -16.04 4.53
N SER A 110 -29.89 -16.67 5.44
CA SER A 110 -30.85 -15.98 6.29
C SER A 110 -30.20 -14.89 7.15
N ASN A 111 -30.97 -13.86 7.50
CA ASN A 111 -30.49 -12.83 8.44
C ASN A 111 -30.00 -13.48 9.74
N GLU A 112 -30.70 -14.50 10.22
CA GLU A 112 -30.35 -15.21 11.45
C GLU A 112 -29.01 -15.97 11.30
N THR A 113 -28.80 -16.64 10.17
CA THR A 113 -27.53 -17.33 9.88
C THR A 113 -26.37 -16.35 9.75
N PHE A 114 -26.57 -15.26 9.00
CA PHE A 114 -25.58 -14.20 8.84
C PHE A 114 -25.25 -13.55 10.18
N ASP A 115 -26.29 -13.26 10.97
CA ASP A 115 -26.16 -12.63 12.28
C ASP A 115 -25.48 -13.54 13.28
N LYS A 116 -25.85 -14.82 13.35
CA LYS A 116 -25.22 -15.80 14.23
C LYS A 116 -23.71 -15.90 14.00
N LYS A 117 -23.27 -15.72 12.75
CA LYS A 117 -21.86 -15.86 12.37
C LYS A 117 -21.04 -14.58 12.55
N PHE A 118 -21.58 -13.43 12.16
CA PHE A 118 -20.79 -12.19 12.04
C PHE A 118 -21.22 -11.07 12.97
N LYS A 119 -22.42 -11.12 13.54
CA LYS A 119 -22.96 -10.00 14.29
C LYS A 119 -22.38 -9.96 15.70
N VAL A 120 -21.95 -8.77 16.06
CA VAL A 120 -21.54 -8.42 17.42
C VAL A 120 -22.67 -7.66 18.11
N ALA A 121 -22.97 -8.03 19.36
CA ALA A 121 -24.08 -7.46 20.12
C ALA A 121 -23.90 -5.95 20.40
N PRO A 122 -24.97 -5.13 20.27
CA PRO A 122 -24.91 -3.66 20.28
C PRO A 122 -24.46 -3.03 21.61
N ASN A 123 -24.64 -3.71 22.75
CA ASN A 123 -24.35 -3.12 24.07
C ASN A 123 -22.93 -3.37 24.57
N TYR A 124 -22.11 -4.13 23.85
CA TYR A 124 -20.80 -4.51 24.39
C TYR A 124 -19.76 -4.75 23.30
N VAL A 125 -19.44 -3.73 22.50
CA VAL A 125 -18.09 -3.70 21.92
C VAL A 125 -17.08 -3.76 23.07
N GLY A 126 -17.37 -3.08 24.19
CA GLY A 126 -16.60 -3.11 25.43
C GLY A 126 -16.57 -4.43 26.20
N ASN A 127 -17.33 -5.48 25.83
CA ASN A 127 -17.15 -6.85 26.35
C ASN A 127 -16.68 -7.84 25.28
N GLN A 128 -16.40 -7.38 24.06
CA GLN A 128 -15.82 -8.24 23.04
C GLN A 128 -14.33 -8.43 23.27
N ASN A 129 -13.88 -9.64 22.93
CA ASN A 129 -12.50 -10.08 23.07
C ASN A 129 -11.81 -10.29 21.71
N ASN A 130 -12.41 -9.83 20.60
CA ASN A 130 -11.88 -10.11 19.27
C ASN A 130 -11.77 -8.87 18.38
N ALA A 131 -10.52 -8.43 18.23
CA ALA A 131 -10.11 -7.48 17.21
C ALA A 131 -10.08 -8.16 15.83
N ASN A 132 -10.75 -7.57 14.84
CA ASN A 132 -10.80 -8.08 13.48
C ASN A 132 -11.38 -7.02 12.50
N TRP A 133 -11.49 -7.40 11.22
CA TRP A 133 -12.00 -6.53 10.16
C TRP A 133 -13.53 -6.42 10.18
N VAL A 134 -14.04 -5.19 10.16
CA VAL A 134 -15.46 -4.86 10.18
C VAL A 134 -16.08 -5.05 8.81
N ILE A 135 -17.04 -5.96 8.68
CA ILE A 135 -17.82 -6.17 7.44
C ILE A 135 -18.73 -4.96 7.19
N LYS A 136 -19.51 -4.55 8.19
CA LYS A 136 -20.37 -3.38 8.13
C LYS A 136 -20.81 -2.90 9.52
N PHE A 137 -21.28 -1.66 9.57
CA PHE A 137 -22.00 -1.12 10.72
C PHE A 137 -23.39 -0.62 10.29
N ASP A 138 -24.42 -1.00 11.04
CA ASP A 138 -25.77 -0.46 10.89
C ASP A 138 -26.09 0.51 12.02
N SER A 139 -26.02 1.81 11.69
CA SER A 139 -26.33 2.88 12.63
C SER A 139 -27.77 2.90 13.13
N ASN A 140 -28.73 2.35 12.38
CA ASN A 140 -30.14 2.32 12.81
C ASN A 140 -30.36 1.28 13.91
N LEU A 141 -29.60 0.19 13.86
CA LEU A 141 -29.67 -0.90 14.83
C LEU A 141 -28.58 -0.77 15.91
N ASN A 142 -27.64 0.15 15.72
CA ASN A 142 -26.38 0.28 16.46
C ASN A 142 -25.58 -1.03 16.53
N LYS A 143 -25.44 -1.73 15.39
CA LYS A 143 -24.88 -3.08 15.34
C LYS A 143 -23.71 -3.22 14.40
N TRP A 144 -22.73 -4.00 14.83
CA TRP A 144 -21.51 -4.31 14.10
C TRP A 144 -21.59 -5.72 13.53
N TRP A 145 -21.14 -5.88 12.29
CA TRP A 145 -20.81 -7.19 11.73
C TRP A 145 -19.33 -7.20 11.46
N VAL A 146 -18.65 -8.18 12.03
CA VAL A 146 -17.20 -8.27 12.06
C VAL A 146 -16.80 -9.66 11.64
N ASN A 147 -15.67 -9.76 10.96
CA ASN A 147 -15.10 -11.02 10.57
C ASN A 147 -14.78 -11.89 11.80
N GLU A 148 -14.78 -13.20 11.58
CA GLU A 148 -14.69 -14.19 12.64
C GLU A 148 -13.29 -14.23 13.28
N PRO A 149 -13.19 -14.46 14.60
CA PRO A 149 -11.92 -14.53 15.33
C PRO A 149 -10.91 -15.51 14.75
N GLU A 150 -11.38 -16.65 14.25
CA GLU A 150 -10.55 -17.73 13.69
C GLU A 150 -10.01 -17.39 12.29
N SER A 151 -10.39 -16.25 11.73
CA SER A 151 -10.01 -15.81 10.38
C SER A 151 -9.16 -14.54 10.43
N ASP A 152 -7.99 -14.68 11.05
CA ASP A 152 -6.97 -13.66 11.15
C ASP A 152 -6.17 -13.56 9.84
N ILE A 153 -6.65 -12.68 8.95
CA ILE A 153 -6.14 -12.53 7.58
C ILE A 153 -5.86 -11.08 7.24
N ASN A 154 -4.98 -10.81 6.28
CA ASN A 154 -4.76 -9.45 5.79
C ASN A 154 -5.92 -8.99 4.89
N SER A 155 -6.07 -7.68 4.77
CA SER A 155 -7.16 -7.05 4.04
C SER A 155 -6.68 -6.10 2.94
N VAL A 156 -7.48 -5.96 1.90
CA VAL A 156 -7.33 -4.91 0.88
C VAL A 156 -8.63 -4.14 0.71
N VAL A 157 -8.53 -2.83 0.53
CA VAL A 157 -9.64 -1.95 0.19
C VAL A 157 -9.40 -1.38 -1.20
N LEU A 158 -10.28 -1.72 -2.14
CA LEU A 158 -10.24 -1.26 -3.52
C LEU A 158 -11.34 -0.22 -3.75
N GLY A 159 -10.93 0.96 -4.19
CA GLY A 159 -11.85 2.06 -4.44
C GLY A 159 -11.21 3.22 -5.19
N GLY A 160 -11.83 3.69 -6.26
CA GLY A 160 -11.41 4.93 -6.93
C GLY A 160 -11.43 6.16 -6.01
N VAL A 161 -10.93 7.30 -6.49
CA VAL A 161 -11.01 8.57 -5.77
C VAL A 161 -12.49 8.92 -5.47
N GLY A 162 -12.78 9.42 -4.28
CA GLY A 162 -14.14 9.79 -3.86
C GLY A 162 -15.09 8.60 -3.58
N SER A 163 -14.59 7.36 -3.56
CA SER A 163 -15.38 6.17 -3.21
C SER A 163 -15.75 6.07 -1.72
N GLY A 164 -15.01 6.80 -0.88
CA GLY A 164 -15.18 6.80 0.56
C GLY A 164 -14.43 5.67 1.27
N LYS A 165 -13.26 5.22 0.77
CA LYS A 165 -12.41 4.19 1.41
C LYS A 165 -12.23 4.44 2.90
N THR A 166 -11.75 5.63 3.27
CA THR A 166 -11.53 6.06 4.65
C THR A 166 -12.84 6.07 5.45
N GLN A 167 -13.92 6.64 4.87
CA GLN A 167 -15.22 6.82 5.54
C GLN A 167 -16.06 5.54 5.67
N ARG A 168 -15.93 4.58 4.75
CA ARG A 168 -16.75 3.36 4.69
C ARG A 168 -16.05 2.17 5.32
N VAL A 169 -14.72 2.17 5.37
CA VAL A 169 -13.93 1.02 5.81
C VAL A 169 -12.98 1.37 6.96
N LEU A 170 -12.07 2.33 6.79
CA LEU A 170 -11.01 2.57 7.79
C LEU A 170 -11.61 3.07 9.12
N LEU A 171 -12.41 4.14 9.09
CA LEU A 171 -12.99 4.73 10.30
C LEU A 171 -13.86 3.73 11.09
N PRO A 172 -14.78 2.96 10.46
CA PRO A 172 -15.49 1.89 11.16
C PRO A 172 -14.56 0.84 11.80
N ASN A 173 -13.48 0.45 11.12
CA ASN A 173 -12.49 -0.49 11.66
C ASN A 173 -11.77 0.07 12.90
N ILE A 174 -11.30 1.33 12.84
CA ILE A 174 -10.63 1.98 13.98
C ILE A 174 -11.58 2.10 15.17
N ILE A 175 -12.83 2.53 14.92
CA ILE A 175 -13.81 2.74 15.98
C ILE A 175 -14.23 1.42 16.62
N TYR A 176 -14.53 0.38 15.84
CA TYR A 176 -14.85 -0.93 16.40
C TYR A 176 -13.73 -1.47 17.28
N ASN A 177 -12.49 -1.50 16.76
CA ASN A 177 -11.36 -2.11 17.44
C ASN A 177 -10.91 -1.32 18.68
N SER A 178 -11.13 0.01 18.72
CA SER A 178 -10.84 0.85 19.88
C SER A 178 -11.87 0.73 21.01
N HIS A 179 -13.10 0.34 20.71
CA HIS A 179 -14.16 0.18 21.70
C HIS A 179 -14.20 -1.23 22.31
N LEU A 180 -13.26 -2.10 21.97
CA LEU A 180 -13.12 -3.43 22.57
C LEU A 180 -12.76 -3.33 24.06
N ARG A 181 -12.87 -4.44 24.78
CA ARG A 181 -12.33 -4.55 26.15
C ARG A 181 -10.89 -4.08 26.17
N TYR A 182 -10.49 -3.42 27.26
CA TYR A 182 -9.16 -2.82 27.38
C TYR A 182 -8.04 -3.74 26.90
N LYS A 183 -8.01 -5.03 27.32
CA LYS A 183 -6.98 -6.02 26.93
C LYS A 183 -6.97 -6.41 25.45
N TYR A 184 -8.11 -6.30 24.77
CA TYR A 184 -8.30 -6.77 23.38
C TYR A 184 -8.34 -5.65 22.34
N ARG A 185 -8.25 -4.40 22.79
CA ARG A 185 -8.03 -3.24 21.92
C ARG A 185 -6.79 -3.45 21.07
N ALA A 186 -6.96 -3.32 19.75
CA ALA A 186 -5.86 -3.41 18.81
C ALA A 186 -5.04 -2.13 18.79
N ASN A 187 -3.76 -2.24 18.47
CA ASN A 187 -2.87 -1.12 18.20
C ASN A 187 -2.86 -0.82 16.70
N PHE A 188 -2.55 0.42 16.32
CA PHE A 188 -2.62 0.84 14.91
C PHE A 188 -1.38 1.62 14.47
N CYS A 189 -0.98 1.44 13.22
CA CYS A 189 -0.15 2.38 12.47
C CYS A 189 -0.96 2.88 11.26
N ILE A 190 -1.13 4.20 11.16
CA ILE A 190 -2.01 4.85 10.19
C ILE A 190 -1.27 5.99 9.51
N PRO A 191 -0.73 5.79 8.30
CA PRO A 191 -0.34 6.88 7.42
C PRO A 191 -1.59 7.70 7.04
N ASP A 192 -1.61 8.98 7.39
CA ASP A 192 -2.73 9.89 7.19
C ASP A 192 -2.22 11.21 6.56
N PRO A 193 -2.02 11.26 5.24
CA PRO A 193 -1.42 12.43 4.58
C PRO A 193 -2.18 13.73 4.81
N LYS A 194 -3.51 13.66 5.05
CA LYS A 194 -4.40 14.84 5.17
C LYS A 194 -4.82 15.14 6.60
N LYS A 195 -4.35 14.35 7.57
CA LYS A 195 -4.74 14.44 8.98
C LYS A 195 -6.26 14.31 9.16
N GLU A 196 -6.95 13.65 8.23
CA GLU A 196 -8.42 13.54 8.25
C GLU A 196 -8.87 12.50 9.26
N ILE A 197 -8.13 11.41 9.38
CA ILE A 197 -8.45 10.31 10.29
C ILE A 197 -8.23 10.78 11.72
N ILE A 198 -7.05 11.31 12.04
CA ILE A 198 -6.73 11.74 13.41
C ILE A 198 -7.72 12.80 13.91
N LYS A 199 -8.11 13.76 13.07
CA LYS A 199 -9.13 14.78 13.40
C LYS A 199 -10.48 14.16 13.79
N MET A 200 -10.87 13.07 13.14
CA MET A 200 -12.16 12.42 13.34
C MET A 200 -12.23 11.48 14.54
N VAL A 201 -11.12 10.85 14.92
CA VAL A 201 -11.11 9.79 15.95
C VAL A 201 -10.18 10.04 17.13
N GLY A 202 -9.29 11.04 17.08
CA GLY A 202 -8.26 11.25 18.12
C GLY A 202 -8.86 11.36 19.52
N LYS A 203 -9.85 12.24 19.72
CA LYS A 203 -10.51 12.42 21.02
C LYS A 203 -11.23 11.16 21.50
N LYS A 204 -11.83 10.38 20.60
CA LYS A 204 -12.40 9.07 20.95
C LYS A 204 -11.32 8.09 21.39
N LEU A 205 -10.19 8.02 20.69
CA LEU A 205 -9.08 7.13 21.03
C LEU A 205 -8.51 7.45 22.42
N GLU A 206 -8.29 8.74 22.73
CA GLU A 206 -7.86 9.16 24.08
C GLU A 206 -8.86 8.75 25.17
N LYS A 207 -10.17 8.95 24.93
CA LYS A 207 -11.23 8.52 25.85
C LYS A 207 -11.27 7.00 26.01
N GLN A 208 -10.83 6.25 24.99
CA GLN A 208 -10.63 4.80 25.06
C GLN A 208 -9.23 4.45 25.61
N GLY A 209 -8.51 5.38 26.25
CA GLY A 209 -7.22 5.14 26.91
C GLY A 209 -6.06 4.86 25.97
N TYR A 210 -6.16 5.24 24.69
CA TYR A 210 -5.03 5.11 23.76
C TYR A 210 -3.98 6.19 24.01
N LYS A 211 -2.70 5.80 23.98
CA LYS A 211 -1.59 6.73 23.75
C LYS A 211 -1.50 7.04 22.26
N ILE A 212 -1.55 8.32 21.91
CA ILE A 212 -1.48 8.78 20.53
C ILE A 212 -0.07 9.31 20.26
N TYR A 213 0.57 8.79 19.21
CA TYR A 213 1.82 9.31 18.68
C TYR A 213 1.57 9.81 17.27
N ALA A 214 2.09 10.98 16.91
CA ALA A 214 2.01 11.50 15.55
C ALA A 214 3.39 11.94 15.07
N VAL A 215 3.93 11.21 14.09
CA VAL A 215 5.14 11.62 13.36
C VAL A 215 4.69 12.42 12.14
N ASP A 216 5.05 13.69 12.08
CA ASP A 216 4.58 14.63 11.08
C ASP A 216 5.72 15.21 10.25
N PHE A 217 5.90 14.66 9.05
CA PHE A 217 6.87 15.12 8.06
C PHE A 217 6.45 16.42 7.35
N SER A 218 5.37 17.07 7.80
CA SER A 218 4.87 18.34 7.27
C SER A 218 4.99 19.49 8.27
N ASP A 219 4.95 19.21 9.58
CA ASP A 219 4.98 20.20 10.67
C ASP A 219 5.64 19.64 11.93
N THR A 220 6.88 20.05 12.20
CA THR A 220 7.67 19.55 13.33
C THR A 220 7.17 20.00 14.70
N LYS A 221 6.44 21.11 14.79
CA LYS A 221 5.91 21.58 16.08
C LYS A 221 4.83 20.66 16.63
N LYS A 222 4.20 19.87 15.74
CA LYS A 222 3.14 18.93 16.06
C LYS A 222 3.58 17.48 15.84
N SER A 223 4.88 17.26 15.71
CA SER A 223 5.48 15.95 15.52
C SER A 223 6.18 15.52 16.79
N VAL A 224 6.07 14.24 17.14
CA VAL A 224 7.11 13.59 17.94
C VAL A 224 8.40 13.50 17.11
N GLY A 225 9.55 13.49 17.79
CA GLY A 225 10.84 13.18 17.19
C GLY A 225 10.89 11.78 16.63
N TRP A 226 11.70 11.54 15.60
CA TRP A 226 12.00 10.19 15.15
C TRP A 226 13.36 10.18 14.47
N ASN A 227 14.36 9.67 15.17
CA ASN A 227 15.69 9.43 14.63
C ASN A 227 15.79 7.99 14.10
N PRO A 228 15.99 7.79 12.79
CA PRO A 228 16.14 6.46 12.20
C PRO A 228 17.29 5.64 12.80
N LEU A 229 18.33 6.30 13.30
CA LEU A 229 19.52 5.65 13.88
C LEU A 229 19.41 5.40 15.39
N SER A 230 18.37 5.89 16.06
CA SER A 230 18.24 5.78 17.53
C SER A 230 18.26 4.35 18.03
N PHE A 231 17.65 3.41 17.29
CA PHE A 231 17.62 2.02 17.73
C PHE A 231 19.00 1.35 17.69
N ALA A 232 19.79 1.60 16.63
CA ALA A 232 21.18 1.13 16.57
C ALA A 232 22.01 1.67 17.75
N TYR A 233 21.83 2.94 18.12
CA TYR A 233 22.46 3.52 19.31
C TYR A 233 22.07 2.76 20.58
N LYS A 234 20.76 2.57 20.81
CA LYS A 234 20.23 1.89 22.00
C LYS A 234 20.71 0.45 22.11
N LEU A 235 20.81 -0.28 21.00
CA LEU A 235 21.36 -1.63 20.95
C LEU A 235 22.82 -1.64 21.42
N ALA A 236 23.66 -0.79 20.81
CA ALA A 236 25.08 -0.70 21.11
C ALA A 236 25.38 -0.31 22.58
N HIS A 237 24.53 0.53 23.18
CA HIS A 237 24.67 1.00 24.57
C HIS A 237 23.86 0.20 25.58
N ARG A 238 23.14 -0.85 25.16
CA ARG A 238 22.26 -1.65 26.03
C ARG A 238 23.03 -2.31 27.17
N VAL A 239 24.24 -2.78 26.88
CA VAL A 239 25.16 -3.41 27.84
C VAL A 239 26.57 -2.87 27.60
N PRO A 240 27.44 -2.81 28.61
CA PRO A 240 28.81 -2.34 28.43
C PRO A 240 29.65 -3.32 27.59
N GLU A 241 30.69 -2.80 26.94
CA GLU A 241 31.70 -3.61 26.24
C GLU A 241 32.30 -4.67 27.19
N GLY A 242 32.43 -5.91 26.71
CA GLY A 242 32.86 -7.07 27.49
C GLY A 242 31.73 -7.88 28.14
N HIS A 243 30.48 -7.39 28.13
CA HIS A 243 29.33 -8.21 28.51
C HIS A 243 29.07 -9.31 27.48
N PRO A 244 28.65 -10.55 27.85
CA PRO A 244 28.49 -11.66 26.89
C PRO A 244 27.55 -11.40 25.72
N LYS A 245 26.55 -10.52 25.90
CA LYS A 245 25.58 -10.11 24.87
C LYS A 245 26.00 -8.86 24.08
N TRP A 246 27.15 -8.27 24.40
CA TRP A 246 27.57 -7.02 23.77
C TRP A 246 27.82 -7.20 22.28
N GLU A 247 28.54 -8.26 21.89
CA GLU A 247 28.83 -8.57 20.48
C GLU A 247 27.54 -8.79 19.67
N ASP A 248 26.58 -9.54 20.21
CA ASP A 248 25.28 -9.76 19.57
C ASP A 248 24.54 -8.43 19.34
N ASN A 249 24.43 -7.59 20.38
CA ASN A 249 23.79 -6.28 20.27
C ASN A 249 24.54 -5.35 19.28
N MET A 250 25.86 -5.41 19.24
CA MET A 250 26.67 -4.61 18.30
C MET A 250 26.46 -5.05 16.85
N ASN A 251 26.42 -6.35 16.60
CA ASN A 251 26.14 -6.89 15.27
C ASN A 251 24.72 -6.50 14.81
N GLU A 252 23.75 -6.56 15.72
CA GLU A 252 22.37 -6.11 15.47
C GLU A 252 22.31 -4.60 15.19
N ALA A 253 23.04 -3.78 15.96
CA ALA A 253 23.14 -2.34 15.74
C ALA A 253 23.72 -2.00 14.35
N ILE A 254 24.78 -2.70 13.94
CA ILE A 254 25.37 -2.55 12.60
C ILE A 254 24.37 -2.97 11.51
N SER A 255 23.64 -4.06 11.72
CA SER A 255 22.59 -4.50 10.80
C SER A 255 21.48 -3.44 10.67
N GLU A 256 21.08 -2.79 11.75
CA GLU A 256 20.07 -1.74 11.72
C GLU A 256 20.56 -0.50 10.96
N ILE A 257 21.82 -0.10 11.15
CA ILE A 257 22.45 0.95 10.32
C ILE A 257 22.34 0.58 8.84
N ASN A 258 22.73 -0.64 8.47
CA ASN A 258 22.69 -1.08 7.09
C ASN A 258 21.25 -1.05 6.51
N ASN A 259 20.25 -1.46 7.31
CA ASN A 259 18.84 -1.42 6.92
C ASN A 259 18.34 0.00 6.68
N VAL A 260 18.72 0.96 7.53
CA VAL A 260 18.40 2.38 7.35
C VAL A 260 19.05 2.91 6.06
N VAL A 261 20.33 2.59 5.85
CA VAL A 261 21.07 3.02 4.66
C VAL A 261 20.49 2.44 3.37
N GLU A 262 20.05 1.19 3.37
CA GLU A 262 19.42 0.56 2.20
C GLU A 262 18.11 1.25 1.78
N GLN A 263 17.38 1.83 2.74
CA GLN A 263 16.10 2.49 2.52
C GLN A 263 16.20 3.98 2.17
N LEU A 264 17.41 4.56 2.22
CA LEU A 264 17.64 5.92 1.75
C LEU A 264 17.31 6.05 0.26
N LYS A 265 17.05 7.28 -0.17
CA LYS A 265 16.69 7.59 -1.56
C LYS A 265 17.93 7.61 -2.46
N TRP A 266 18.40 6.43 -2.84
CA TRP A 266 19.41 6.28 -3.88
C TRP A 266 18.77 6.56 -5.26
N GLY A 267 19.45 7.31 -6.12
CA GLY A 267 18.96 7.62 -7.46
C GLY A 267 18.67 6.35 -8.28
N ASN A 268 17.80 6.45 -9.30
CA ASN A 268 17.50 5.29 -10.16
C ASN A 268 18.78 4.80 -10.84
N ASN A 269 19.01 3.48 -10.80
CA ASN A 269 20.05 2.78 -11.56
C ASN A 269 19.80 2.78 -13.09
N SER A 270 19.14 3.81 -13.63
CA SER A 270 18.88 3.95 -15.08
C SER A 270 20.16 3.96 -15.92
N ASP A 271 21.31 4.24 -15.31
CA ASP A 271 22.62 4.27 -15.95
C ASP A 271 23.39 2.94 -15.85
N GLY A 272 22.78 1.87 -15.32
CA GLY A 272 23.29 0.51 -15.45
C GLY A 272 24.57 0.16 -14.68
N ASN A 273 25.08 1.00 -13.77
CA ASN A 273 26.24 0.68 -12.93
C ASN A 273 25.90 0.68 -11.42
N PRO A 274 25.55 -0.49 -10.85
CA PRO A 274 25.27 -0.67 -9.42
C PRO A 274 26.40 -0.19 -8.49
N MET A 275 27.65 -0.26 -8.98
CA MET A 275 28.86 0.01 -8.22
C MET A 275 28.92 1.41 -7.56
N TRP A 276 28.39 2.45 -8.21
CA TRP A 276 28.42 3.81 -7.64
C TRP A 276 27.50 3.96 -6.43
N VAL A 277 26.33 3.33 -6.50
CA VAL A 277 25.36 3.32 -5.38
C VAL A 277 25.89 2.46 -4.25
N ASP A 278 26.49 1.30 -4.55
CA ASP A 278 27.06 0.42 -3.52
C ASP A 278 28.21 1.09 -2.77
N ASN A 279 29.11 1.78 -3.48
CA ASN A 279 30.18 2.55 -2.84
C ASN A 279 29.64 3.72 -2.01
N ALA A 280 28.59 4.39 -2.47
CA ALA A 280 27.96 5.47 -1.73
C ALA A 280 27.29 4.96 -0.43
N LYS A 281 26.59 3.83 -0.50
CA LYS A 281 26.05 3.13 0.69
C LYS A 281 27.16 2.76 1.67
N LEU A 282 28.27 2.23 1.17
CA LEU A 282 29.43 1.87 2.00
C LEU A 282 29.99 3.09 2.74
N ILE A 283 30.09 4.26 2.09
CA ILE A 283 30.52 5.51 2.73
C ILE A 283 29.60 5.86 3.91
N VAL A 284 28.28 5.84 3.70
CA VAL A 284 27.30 6.16 4.76
C VAL A 284 27.40 5.16 5.92
N ASN A 285 27.50 3.86 5.61
CA ASN A 285 27.66 2.82 6.61
C ASN A 285 28.92 3.00 7.45
N VAL A 286 30.07 3.28 6.81
CA VAL A 286 31.35 3.50 7.50
C VAL A 286 31.29 4.71 8.42
N VAL A 287 30.72 5.82 7.97
CA VAL A 287 30.58 7.02 8.81
C VAL A 287 29.63 6.75 9.98
N ALA A 288 28.48 6.13 9.74
CA ALA A 288 27.54 5.79 10.81
C ALA A 288 28.15 4.82 11.83
N GLN A 289 28.89 3.79 11.38
CA GLN A 289 29.59 2.87 12.28
C GLN A 289 30.71 3.56 13.07
N PHE A 290 31.46 4.47 12.45
CA PHE A 290 32.45 5.30 13.15
C PHE A 290 31.78 6.09 14.28
N LEU A 291 30.69 6.80 13.98
CA LEU A 291 29.95 7.57 14.98
C LEU A 291 29.42 6.65 16.10
N LEU A 292 28.90 5.47 15.78
CA LEU A 292 28.42 4.51 16.78
C LEU A 292 29.54 4.07 17.73
N LEU A 293 30.70 3.68 17.20
CA LEU A 293 31.85 3.29 18.02
C LEU A 293 32.40 4.47 18.82
N LEU A 294 32.41 5.68 18.25
CA LEU A 294 32.79 6.88 18.96
C LEU A 294 31.85 7.17 20.14
N SER A 295 30.53 6.95 20.00
CA SER A 295 29.60 7.14 21.13
C SER A 295 29.84 6.18 22.29
N ILE A 296 30.33 4.96 22.01
CA ILE A 296 30.69 4.00 23.06
C ILE A 296 31.94 4.48 23.80
N ASP A 297 32.96 4.91 23.06
CA ASP A 297 34.25 5.32 23.64
C ASP A 297 34.17 6.70 24.32
N ARG A 298 33.37 7.61 23.74
CA ARG A 298 33.28 9.03 24.08
C ARG A 298 31.82 9.51 24.05
N PRO A 299 30.98 9.01 24.98
CA PRO A 299 29.58 9.43 25.09
C PRO A 299 29.43 10.93 25.41
N ASP A 300 30.46 11.55 25.97
CA ASP A 300 30.56 13.00 26.19
C ASP A 300 30.61 13.80 24.89
N LEU A 301 31.28 13.27 23.85
CA LEU A 301 31.40 13.91 22.54
C LEU A 301 30.22 13.57 21.62
N LEU A 302 29.73 12.33 21.70
CA LEU A 302 28.64 11.85 20.86
C LEU A 302 27.49 11.23 21.68
N PRO A 303 26.69 12.06 22.38
CA PRO A 303 25.44 11.61 22.97
C PRO A 303 24.43 11.18 21.90
N GLU A 304 23.41 10.41 22.28
CA GLU A 304 22.37 9.85 21.38
C GLU A 304 21.79 10.89 20.39
N ARG A 305 21.52 12.11 20.86
CA ARG A 305 20.98 13.22 20.04
C ARG A 305 21.88 13.59 18.85
N HIS A 306 23.19 13.35 18.95
CA HIS A 306 24.18 13.63 17.91
C HIS A 306 24.40 12.42 16.98
N PHE A 307 23.96 11.23 17.36
CA PHE A 307 23.99 10.05 16.49
C PHE A 307 22.80 10.03 15.53
N ASN A 308 22.86 10.84 14.47
CA ASN A 308 21.77 11.03 13.51
C ASN A 308 22.30 11.20 12.08
N LEU A 309 21.41 11.15 11.09
CA LEU A 309 21.78 11.23 9.68
C LEU A 309 22.34 12.60 9.25
N GLN A 310 22.04 13.68 9.98
CA GLN A 310 22.66 14.99 9.73
C GLN A 310 24.16 14.93 10.08
N SER A 311 24.52 14.37 11.24
CA SER A 311 25.91 14.19 11.65
C SER A 311 26.66 13.27 10.68
N VAL A 312 26.02 12.19 10.21
CA VAL A 312 26.58 11.32 9.17
C VAL A 312 26.86 12.12 7.89
N ALA A 313 25.87 12.88 7.40
CA ALA A 313 26.01 13.68 6.19
C ALA A 313 27.12 14.74 6.29
N SER A 314 27.34 15.30 7.49
CA SER A 314 28.40 16.28 7.72
C SER A 314 29.81 15.76 7.42
N MET A 315 30.02 14.44 7.49
CA MET A 315 31.30 13.78 7.22
C MET A 315 31.39 13.22 5.78
N CYS A 316 30.37 13.40 4.94
CA CYS A 316 30.31 12.86 3.58
C CYS A 316 30.75 13.89 2.53
N ASN A 317 31.94 14.47 2.68
CA ASN A 317 32.51 15.48 1.80
C ASN A 317 34.00 15.21 1.55
N LEU A 318 34.58 15.74 0.47
CA LEU A 318 35.90 15.27 0.02
C LEU A 318 37.02 15.53 1.06
N ASP A 319 36.96 16.67 1.75
CA ASP A 319 38.00 17.08 2.70
C ASP A 319 38.08 16.19 3.94
N THR A 320 36.97 15.58 4.36
CA THR A 320 36.93 14.67 5.52
C THR A 320 37.60 13.34 5.23
N TRP A 321 37.74 12.94 3.97
CA TRP A 321 38.38 11.68 3.58
C TRP A 321 39.87 11.81 3.27
N ASN A 322 40.46 12.97 3.55
CA ASN A 322 41.91 13.14 3.53
C ASN A 322 42.56 12.27 4.63
N PRO A 323 43.57 11.44 4.33
CA PRO A 323 44.24 10.58 5.32
C PRO A 323 44.79 11.27 6.57
N LYS A 324 45.00 12.60 6.53
CA LYS A 324 45.46 13.42 7.66
C LYS A 324 44.34 13.80 8.64
N GLN A 325 43.08 13.44 8.36
CA GLN A 325 41.94 13.81 9.21
C GLN A 325 41.92 12.99 10.51
N LYS A 326 41.59 13.67 11.62
CA LYS A 326 41.62 13.11 12.99
C LYS A 326 40.85 11.80 13.13
N TRP A 327 39.66 11.71 12.53
CA TRP A 327 38.81 10.53 12.65
C TRP A 327 39.42 9.28 12.00
N ILE A 328 40.19 9.43 10.92
CA ILE A 328 40.93 8.32 10.27
C ILE A 328 42.06 7.84 11.19
N SER A 329 42.73 8.76 11.88
CA SER A 329 43.76 8.46 12.88
C SER A 329 43.18 7.68 14.07
N ILE A 330 42.01 8.10 14.57
CA ILE A 330 41.27 7.39 15.64
C ILE A 330 40.95 5.96 15.20
N CYS A 331 40.42 5.78 13.98
CA CYS A 331 40.15 4.45 13.43
C CYS A 331 41.41 3.59 13.37
N TYR A 332 42.53 4.13 12.87
CA TYR A 332 43.80 3.40 12.78
C TYR A 332 44.33 2.96 14.15
N ILE A 333 44.38 3.88 15.12
CA ILE A 333 44.92 3.59 16.46
C ILE A 333 44.08 2.51 17.14
N ASN A 334 42.75 2.63 17.10
CA ASN A 334 41.88 1.63 17.71
C ASN A 334 41.97 0.26 17.01
N ALA A 335 42.13 0.25 15.68
CA ALA A 335 42.25 -0.98 14.90
C ALA A 335 43.60 -1.69 15.08
N GLU A 336 44.71 -0.97 14.90
CA GLU A 336 46.05 -1.55 14.74
C GLU A 336 46.87 -1.51 16.02
N THR A 337 46.74 -0.44 16.82
CA THR A 337 47.46 -0.28 18.08
C THR A 337 46.70 -0.95 19.23
N ASN A 338 45.42 -0.61 19.41
CA ASN A 338 44.59 -1.14 20.49
C ASN A 338 43.99 -2.51 20.16
N LYS A 339 44.09 -2.96 18.90
CA LYS A 339 43.63 -4.27 18.39
C LYS A 339 42.15 -4.57 18.70
N ARG A 340 41.30 -3.55 18.64
CA ARG A 340 39.85 -3.71 18.85
C ARG A 340 39.18 -4.21 17.59
N TYR A 341 38.43 -5.31 17.70
CA TYR A 341 37.86 -6.05 16.56
C TYR A 341 36.96 -5.19 15.66
N TYR A 342 35.92 -4.56 16.24
CA TYR A 342 34.98 -3.73 15.46
C TYR A 342 35.63 -2.51 14.81
N TRP A 343 36.62 -1.91 15.49
CA TRP A 343 37.43 -0.84 14.91
C TRP A 343 38.31 -1.35 13.75
N ALA A 344 38.85 -2.57 13.85
CA ALA A 344 39.61 -3.19 12.77
C ALA A 344 38.75 -3.48 11.53
N GLU A 345 37.53 -4.01 11.71
CA GLU A 345 36.58 -4.20 10.60
C GLU A 345 36.18 -2.88 9.94
N LEU A 346 35.88 -1.85 10.75
CA LEU A 346 35.62 -0.49 10.26
C LEU A 346 36.80 0.05 9.45
N PHE A 347 38.02 -0.06 9.99
CA PHE A 347 39.22 0.52 9.40
C PHE A 347 39.58 -0.10 8.05
N LYS A 348 39.29 -1.39 7.81
CA LYS A 348 39.44 -2.03 6.49
C LYS A 348 38.64 -1.28 5.42
N ASN A 349 37.40 -0.91 5.73
CA ASN A 349 36.53 -0.17 4.82
C ASN A 349 36.96 1.29 4.68
N VAL A 350 37.35 1.95 5.78
CA VAL A 350 37.92 3.32 5.76
C VAL A 350 39.13 3.38 4.84
N LYS A 351 40.08 2.45 5.01
CA LYS A 351 41.29 2.35 4.19
C LYS A 351 40.95 2.13 2.72
N THR A 352 39.96 1.31 2.42
CA THR A 352 39.53 1.05 1.04
C THR A 352 39.02 2.33 0.38
N ILE A 353 38.14 3.08 1.06
CA ILE A 353 37.57 4.33 0.54
C ILE A 353 38.64 5.44 0.44
N ALA A 354 39.47 5.62 1.48
CA ALA A 354 40.48 6.67 1.53
C ALA A 354 41.61 6.50 0.48
N ASN A 355 41.79 5.28 -0.06
CA ASN A 355 42.72 5.02 -1.16
C ASN A 355 42.10 5.21 -2.56
N ILE A 356 40.79 5.50 -2.66
CA ILE A 356 40.15 5.79 -3.94
C ILE A 356 40.68 7.12 -4.48
N VAL A 357 40.93 7.17 -5.79
CA VAL A 357 41.39 8.39 -6.47
C VAL A 357 40.37 9.52 -6.29
N PRO A 358 40.78 10.77 -5.97
CA PRO A 358 39.86 11.84 -5.58
C PRO A 358 38.71 12.12 -6.56
N GLU A 359 38.95 12.01 -7.87
CA GLU A 359 37.91 12.20 -8.88
C GLU A 359 36.79 11.16 -8.77
N THR A 360 37.15 9.89 -8.56
CA THR A 360 36.19 8.78 -8.37
C THR A 360 35.48 8.91 -7.02
N LEU A 361 36.21 9.27 -5.96
CA LEU A 361 35.63 9.48 -4.63
C LEU A 361 34.60 10.62 -4.63
N THR A 362 34.89 11.70 -5.36
CA THR A 362 33.95 12.82 -5.55
C THR A 362 32.64 12.34 -6.20
N GLY A 363 32.72 11.42 -7.18
CA GLY A 363 31.55 10.77 -7.77
C GLY A 363 30.72 9.99 -6.74
N ASN A 364 31.35 9.12 -5.95
CA ASN A 364 30.68 8.36 -4.88
C ASN A 364 30.04 9.27 -3.82
N LEU A 365 30.74 10.34 -3.40
CA LEU A 365 30.25 11.31 -2.44
C LEU A 365 29.07 12.13 -3.00
N SER A 366 29.03 12.40 -4.30
CA SER A 366 27.88 13.08 -4.92
C SER A 366 26.58 12.27 -4.81
N HIS A 367 26.65 10.95 -4.98
CA HIS A 367 25.52 10.04 -4.74
C HIS A 367 25.14 9.99 -3.27
N THR A 368 26.14 9.98 -2.38
CA THR A 368 25.95 10.00 -0.92
C THR A 368 25.20 11.26 -0.47
N THR A 369 25.69 12.43 -0.87
CA THR A 369 25.08 13.73 -0.57
C THR A 369 23.68 13.84 -1.15
N SER A 370 23.45 13.28 -2.35
CA SER A 370 22.10 13.25 -2.95
C SER A 370 21.11 12.43 -2.13
N ALA A 371 21.53 11.28 -1.58
CA ALA A 371 20.69 10.43 -0.73
C ALA A 371 20.41 11.05 0.65
N LEU A 372 21.37 11.82 1.19
CA LEU A 372 21.29 12.46 2.50
C LEU A 372 20.75 13.90 2.49
N LYS A 373 20.48 14.45 1.30
CA LYS A 373 20.07 15.85 1.07
C LYS A 373 18.95 16.33 2.00
N ASN A 374 17.94 15.50 2.25
CA ASN A 374 16.82 15.87 3.12
C ASN A 374 17.24 16.09 4.58
N PHE A 375 18.30 15.43 5.05
CA PHE A 375 18.80 15.55 6.41
C PHE A 375 19.83 16.68 6.56
N THR A 376 20.17 17.39 5.48
CA THR A 376 21.08 18.55 5.52
C THR A 376 20.38 19.86 5.18
N GLU A 377 19.48 19.84 4.18
CA GLU A 377 18.83 21.05 3.66
C GLU A 377 17.47 21.34 4.31
N ASP A 378 16.70 20.32 4.70
CA ASP A 378 15.37 20.51 5.27
C ASP A 378 15.45 20.66 6.80
N GLU A 379 15.32 21.89 7.29
CA GLU A 379 15.30 22.20 8.74
C GLU A 379 14.23 21.42 9.50
N PHE A 380 13.10 21.12 8.86
CA PHE A 380 12.04 20.35 9.49
C PHE A 380 12.49 18.90 9.72
N ILE A 381 13.02 18.25 8.69
CA ILE A 381 13.51 16.87 8.80
C ILE A 381 14.69 16.79 9.77
N LYS A 382 15.62 17.74 9.74
CA LYS A 382 16.74 17.81 10.70
C LYS A 382 16.25 17.81 12.14
N ARG A 383 15.33 18.71 12.49
CA ARG A 383 14.81 18.80 13.85
C ARG A 383 14.06 17.52 14.26
N LEU A 384 13.20 17.00 13.39
CA LEU A 384 12.44 15.77 13.65
C LEU A 384 13.36 14.58 13.90
N THR A 385 14.43 14.46 13.12
CA THR A 385 15.33 13.29 13.14
C THR A 385 16.47 13.35 14.16
N ARG A 386 16.56 14.44 14.93
CA ARG A 386 17.51 14.61 16.03
C ARG A 386 16.93 14.26 17.39
N GLU A 387 15.63 14.45 17.56
CA GLU A 387 14.93 14.22 18.82
C GLU A 387 14.67 12.70 18.99
N THR A 388 15.03 12.15 20.15
CA THR A 388 15.03 10.71 20.42
C THR A 388 14.19 10.30 21.63
N LYS A 389 13.75 11.24 22.46
CA LYS A 389 13.06 10.97 23.73
C LYS A 389 11.55 10.84 23.54
N SER A 390 10.94 11.62 22.65
CA SER A 390 9.47 11.68 22.52
C SER A 390 8.86 10.47 21.78
N PHE A 391 9.68 9.69 21.07
CA PHE A 391 9.24 8.51 20.31
C PHE A 391 10.21 7.35 20.46
N ASP A 392 10.21 6.73 21.64
CA ASP A 392 10.91 5.47 21.85
C ASP A 392 10.10 4.29 21.32
N LEU A 393 10.31 3.93 20.05
CA LEU A 393 9.52 2.91 19.36
C LEU A 393 9.48 1.55 20.09
N HIS A 394 10.60 1.06 20.62
CA HIS A 394 10.64 -0.24 21.30
C HIS A 394 9.92 -0.20 22.66
N GLY A 395 10.01 0.92 23.37
CA GLY A 395 9.24 1.18 24.59
C GLY A 395 7.74 1.26 24.30
N ILE A 396 7.35 1.94 23.21
CA ILE A 396 5.95 2.04 22.76
C ILE A 396 5.39 0.66 22.44
N VAL A 397 6.11 -0.12 21.63
CA VAL A 397 5.65 -1.44 21.17
C VAL A 397 5.56 -2.46 22.32
N SER A 398 6.45 -2.35 23.31
CA SER A 398 6.45 -3.23 24.49
C SER A 398 5.43 -2.81 25.56
N SER A 399 4.74 -1.67 25.38
CA SER A 399 3.77 -1.18 26.34
C SER A 399 2.50 -2.03 26.40
N ASN A 400 1.95 -2.17 27.60
CA ASN A 400 0.65 -2.82 27.84
C ASN A 400 -0.56 -1.90 27.52
N GLU A 401 -0.31 -0.60 27.41
CA GLU A 401 -1.32 0.39 27.05
C GLU A 401 -1.65 0.31 25.55
N PRO A 402 -2.93 0.48 25.16
CA PRO A 402 -3.25 0.57 23.75
C PRO A 402 -2.65 1.84 23.16
N TYR A 403 -2.15 1.77 21.94
CA TYR A 403 -1.52 2.91 21.28
C TYR A 403 -1.84 2.97 19.78
N VAL A 404 -1.70 4.18 19.23
CA VAL A 404 -1.84 4.46 17.80
C VAL A 404 -0.70 5.37 17.35
N ILE A 405 -0.10 5.01 16.22
CA ILE A 405 0.93 5.80 15.56
C ILE A 405 0.32 6.36 14.27
N PHE A 406 0.16 7.68 14.22
CA PHE A 406 -0.19 8.40 12.99
C PHE A 406 1.08 8.86 12.29
N ILE A 407 1.12 8.72 10.97
CA ILE A 407 2.22 9.22 10.14
C ILE A 407 1.65 10.23 9.15
N HIS A 408 1.95 11.50 9.36
CA HIS A 408 1.50 12.59 8.50
C HIS A 408 2.61 12.97 7.52
N TYR A 409 2.25 13.19 6.26
CA TYR A 409 3.19 13.58 5.24
C TYR A 409 2.49 14.39 4.14
N PRO A 410 3.19 15.34 3.50
CA PRO A 410 2.61 16.15 2.43
C PRO A 410 2.43 15.31 1.16
N ASP A 411 1.19 15.07 0.77
CA ASP A 411 0.82 14.32 -0.45
C ASP A 411 1.44 14.90 -1.75
N HIS A 412 1.54 16.23 -1.84
CA HIS A 412 2.08 16.97 -2.97
C HIS A 412 3.63 17.02 -3.03
N LYS A 413 4.35 16.60 -1.97
CA LYS A 413 5.82 16.60 -1.93
C LYS A 413 6.37 15.17 -1.82
N PRO A 414 6.65 14.50 -2.95
CA PRO A 414 7.13 13.11 -2.94
C PRO A 414 8.56 12.94 -2.38
N SER A 415 9.31 14.02 -2.16
CA SER A 415 10.69 13.99 -1.67
C SER A 415 10.84 13.29 -0.31
N ASN A 416 9.80 13.35 0.54
CA ASN A 416 9.86 12.89 1.93
C ASN A 416 9.10 11.58 2.14
N HIS A 417 8.41 11.05 1.11
CA HIS A 417 7.57 9.86 1.28
C HIS A 417 8.38 8.59 1.61
N PHE A 418 9.67 8.53 1.26
CA PHE A 418 10.50 7.38 1.63
C PHE A 418 10.69 7.26 3.14
N LEU A 419 10.64 8.38 3.87
CA LEU A 419 10.67 8.40 5.34
C LEU A 419 9.47 7.67 5.94
N VAL A 420 8.30 7.78 5.30
CA VAL A 420 7.08 7.07 5.72
C VAL A 420 7.28 5.56 5.55
N SER A 421 7.79 5.12 4.39
CA SER A 421 8.06 3.70 4.14
C SER A 421 9.13 3.15 5.10
N MET A 422 10.17 3.93 5.40
CA MET A 422 11.22 3.58 6.36
C MET A 422 10.69 3.47 7.78
N LEU A 423 9.89 4.44 8.24
CA LEU A 423 9.27 4.37 9.55
C LEU A 423 8.31 3.18 9.68
N ILE A 424 7.52 2.87 8.65
CA ILE A 424 6.65 1.68 8.64
C ILE A 424 7.49 0.39 8.76
N ASP A 425 8.63 0.32 8.08
CA ASP A 425 9.55 -0.82 8.19
C ASP A 425 10.12 -0.93 9.62
N GLN A 426 10.60 0.16 10.21
CA GLN A 426 11.11 0.14 11.59
C GLN A 426 10.04 -0.24 12.61
N ILE A 427 8.81 0.28 12.46
CA ILE A 427 7.66 -0.14 13.29
C ILE A 427 7.44 -1.65 13.13
N TYR A 428 7.50 -2.18 11.91
CA TYR A 428 7.37 -3.60 11.66
C TYR A 428 8.46 -4.42 12.37
N GLN A 429 9.74 -4.04 12.23
CA GLN A 429 10.83 -4.76 12.89
C GLN A 429 10.66 -4.78 14.40
N ALA A 430 10.40 -3.62 15.02
CA ALA A 430 10.17 -3.52 16.47
C ALA A 430 9.01 -4.40 16.95
N LEU A 431 7.93 -4.52 16.15
CA LEU A 431 6.81 -5.44 16.44
C LEU A 431 7.23 -6.90 16.38
N ILE A 432 8.02 -7.29 15.38
CA ILE A 432 8.52 -8.66 15.24
C ILE A 432 9.48 -9.02 16.37
N ASP A 433 10.36 -8.11 16.76
CA ASP A 433 11.29 -8.32 17.88
C ASP A 433 10.54 -8.45 19.21
N CYS A 434 9.56 -7.58 19.45
CA CYS A 434 8.69 -7.68 20.63
C CYS A 434 7.94 -9.03 20.64
N ALA A 435 7.40 -9.47 19.51
CA ALA A 435 6.76 -10.77 19.40
C ALA A 435 7.74 -11.92 19.64
N ASN A 436 8.96 -11.86 19.07
CA ASN A 436 10.02 -12.85 19.26
C ASN A 436 10.46 -12.98 20.72
N SER A 437 10.37 -11.91 21.50
CA SER A 437 10.73 -11.92 22.92
C SER A 437 9.72 -12.64 23.82
N LYS A 438 8.54 -12.99 23.30
CA LYS A 438 7.43 -13.63 24.04
C LYS A 438 7.42 -15.14 23.83
N GLU A 439 6.98 -15.89 24.84
CA GLU A 439 6.95 -17.36 24.81
C GLU A 439 6.09 -17.93 23.67
N ASP A 440 4.95 -17.30 23.37
CA ASP A 440 4.04 -17.71 22.30
C ASP A 440 4.39 -17.12 20.93
N LEU A 441 5.50 -16.39 20.87
CA LEU A 441 5.97 -15.65 19.70
C LEU A 441 4.94 -14.67 19.13
N LYS A 442 4.00 -14.15 19.94
CA LYS A 442 2.90 -13.29 19.48
C LYS A 442 2.78 -12.01 20.28
N LEU A 443 2.31 -10.95 19.64
CA LEU A 443 1.89 -9.75 20.35
C LEU A 443 0.60 -10.06 21.16
N GLU A 444 0.55 -9.56 22.39
CA GLU A 444 -0.64 -9.69 23.25
C GLU A 444 -1.87 -9.00 22.65
N ARG A 445 -1.64 -7.87 21.97
CA ARG A 445 -2.65 -7.11 21.24
C ARG A 445 -2.39 -7.25 19.76
N LYS A 446 -3.44 -7.42 18.97
CA LYS A 446 -3.32 -7.36 17.52
C LYS A 446 -2.83 -5.97 17.10
N PHE A 447 -1.94 -5.95 16.12
CA PHE A 447 -1.44 -4.72 15.52
C PHE A 447 -1.95 -4.61 14.07
N PHE A 448 -2.59 -3.49 13.75
CA PHE A 448 -3.12 -3.22 12.42
C PHE A 448 -2.34 -2.10 11.73
N PHE A 449 -1.63 -2.44 10.66
CA PHE A 449 -1.17 -1.48 9.67
C PHE A 449 -2.34 -1.12 8.76
N MET A 450 -2.93 0.06 8.96
CA MET A 450 -4.01 0.58 8.13
C MET A 450 -3.44 1.61 7.17
N LEU A 451 -2.87 1.11 6.06
CA LEU A 451 -2.10 1.91 5.12
C LEU A 451 -3.05 2.65 4.18
N ASP A 452 -3.58 3.79 4.63
CA ASP A 452 -4.35 4.69 3.75
C ASP A 452 -3.45 5.20 2.63
N GLU A 453 -4.02 5.29 1.42
CA GLU A 453 -3.29 5.63 0.20
C GLU A 453 -1.97 4.85 -0.02
N ALA A 454 -1.91 3.57 0.38
CA ALA A 454 -0.71 2.73 0.24
C ALA A 454 -0.11 2.72 -1.17
N GLY A 455 -0.92 2.97 -2.21
CA GLY A 455 -0.47 3.11 -3.59
C GLY A 455 0.47 4.28 -3.83
N ASN A 456 0.33 5.40 -3.10
CA ASN A 456 1.11 6.64 -3.27
C ASN A 456 2.47 6.60 -2.55
N LEU A 457 2.64 5.73 -1.56
CA LEU A 457 3.91 5.57 -0.85
C LEU A 457 4.98 4.93 -1.74
N PRO A 458 6.27 5.21 -1.55
CA PRO A 458 7.34 4.39 -2.09
C PRO A 458 7.19 2.93 -1.65
N PRO A 459 7.76 1.95 -2.40
CA PRO A 459 7.71 0.55 -2.00
C PRO A 459 8.22 0.36 -0.57
N ILE A 460 7.40 -0.27 0.28
CA ILE A 460 7.85 -0.73 1.60
C ILE A 460 8.76 -1.95 1.38
N LEU A 461 9.97 -1.91 1.94
CA LEU A 461 10.97 -2.96 1.75
C LEU A 461 10.37 -4.36 2.07
N ASN A 462 10.54 -5.34 1.18
CA ASN A 462 10.12 -6.74 1.40
C ASN A 462 8.66 -6.93 1.87
N LEU A 463 7.73 -6.10 1.41
CA LEU A 463 6.32 -6.15 1.86
C LEU A 463 5.67 -7.52 1.65
N ASP A 464 6.01 -8.22 0.56
CA ASP A 464 5.57 -9.58 0.23
C ASP A 464 5.89 -10.59 1.34
N ASN A 465 7.11 -10.56 1.86
CA ASN A 465 7.51 -11.39 2.99
C ASN A 465 6.77 -10.96 4.28
N LYS A 466 6.66 -9.66 4.52
CA LYS A 466 5.98 -9.12 5.72
C LYS A 466 4.52 -9.54 5.78
N VAL A 467 3.75 -9.38 4.71
CA VAL A 467 2.33 -9.78 4.69
C VAL A 467 2.15 -11.29 4.84
N THR A 468 3.13 -12.08 4.41
CA THR A 468 3.08 -13.54 4.52
C THR A 468 3.29 -14.00 5.97
N ILE A 469 4.31 -13.47 6.66
CA ILE A 469 4.79 -13.98 7.96
C ILE A 469 4.07 -13.32 9.16
N SER A 470 3.72 -12.03 9.03
CA SER A 470 3.18 -11.18 10.12
C SER A 470 1.98 -11.74 10.88
N ARG A 471 1.11 -12.48 10.19
CA ARG A 471 -0.12 -13.04 10.77
C ARG A 471 0.16 -13.95 11.96
N SER A 472 1.24 -14.73 11.88
CA SER A 472 1.65 -15.63 12.97
C SER A 472 2.04 -14.88 14.25
N ARG A 473 2.29 -13.57 14.15
CA ARG A 473 2.77 -12.66 15.20
C ARG A 473 1.70 -11.70 15.71
N ASN A 474 0.43 -11.89 15.31
CA ASN A 474 -0.67 -10.96 15.55
C ASN A 474 -0.49 -9.58 14.89
N VAL A 475 0.26 -9.50 13.79
CA VAL A 475 0.43 -8.28 12.98
C VAL A 475 -0.32 -8.46 11.66
N PHE A 476 -1.12 -7.47 11.28
CA PHE A 476 -1.98 -7.56 10.09
C PHE A 476 -1.96 -6.27 9.27
N PHE A 477 -2.10 -6.43 7.96
CA PHE A 477 -2.08 -5.33 7.00
C PHE A 477 -3.46 -5.12 6.38
N GLN A 478 -3.88 -3.86 6.29
CA GLN A 478 -4.96 -3.39 5.41
C GLN A 478 -4.38 -2.41 4.40
N LEU A 479 -4.27 -2.83 3.13
CA LEU A 479 -3.80 -1.97 2.06
C LEU A 479 -4.97 -1.23 1.42
N VAL A 480 -4.92 0.09 1.40
CA VAL A 480 -5.95 0.92 0.76
C VAL A 480 -5.46 1.37 -0.60
N LEU A 481 -6.03 0.75 -1.64
CA LEU A 481 -5.60 0.90 -3.02
C LEU A 481 -6.73 1.48 -3.87
N GLN A 482 -6.36 2.24 -4.89
CA GLN A 482 -7.29 2.60 -5.96
C GLN A 482 -7.50 1.41 -6.88
N ASP A 483 -6.41 0.69 -7.16
CA ASP A 483 -6.34 -0.39 -8.13
C ASP A 483 -5.19 -1.35 -7.80
N TYR A 484 -5.31 -2.63 -8.17
CA TYR A 484 -4.23 -3.61 -7.98
C TYR A 484 -2.97 -3.27 -8.77
N ASN A 485 -3.08 -2.53 -9.88
CA ASN A 485 -1.93 -2.08 -10.66
C ASN A 485 -0.95 -1.23 -9.82
N GLN A 486 -1.40 -0.59 -8.73
CA GLN A 486 -0.52 0.14 -7.83
C GLN A 486 0.50 -0.75 -7.11
N LEU A 487 0.27 -2.07 -7.04
CA LEU A 487 1.21 -3.04 -6.45
C LEU A 487 2.39 -3.36 -7.39
N LYS A 488 2.31 -3.02 -8.68
CA LYS A 488 3.40 -3.28 -9.63
C LYS A 488 4.71 -2.59 -9.26
N LYS A 489 4.67 -1.53 -8.46
CA LYS A 489 5.86 -0.84 -7.93
C LYS A 489 6.78 -1.73 -7.08
N TYR A 490 6.26 -2.86 -6.59
CA TYR A 490 7.04 -3.83 -5.82
C TYR A 490 7.84 -4.80 -6.70
N ASN A 491 7.56 -4.85 -8.01
CA ASN A 491 8.33 -5.67 -8.94
C ASN A 491 9.64 -4.97 -9.28
N THR A 492 10.73 -5.75 -9.33
CA THR A 492 12.06 -5.26 -9.72
C THR A 492 12.44 -5.78 -11.11
N SER A 493 13.60 -5.36 -11.64
CA SER A 493 14.18 -5.90 -12.87
C SER A 493 14.54 -7.39 -12.77
N THR A 494 14.80 -7.88 -11.56
CA THR A 494 15.19 -9.27 -11.29
C THR A 494 14.06 -10.12 -10.74
N ASN A 495 13.08 -9.51 -10.07
CA ASN A 495 11.97 -10.22 -9.43
C ASN A 495 10.63 -9.69 -9.94
N HIS A 496 10.08 -10.41 -10.91
CA HIS A 496 8.74 -10.18 -11.44
C HIS A 496 7.73 -11.03 -10.64
N ASN A 497 6.52 -10.50 -10.40
CA ASN A 497 5.40 -11.13 -9.67
C ASN A 497 5.32 -10.90 -8.15
N VAL A 498 6.12 -10.02 -7.57
CA VAL A 498 6.00 -9.59 -6.16
C VAL A 498 4.60 -9.03 -5.89
N ASP A 499 4.04 -8.27 -6.83
CA ASP A 499 2.68 -7.74 -6.75
C ASP A 499 1.60 -8.83 -6.58
N SER A 500 1.80 -9.97 -7.26
CA SER A 500 0.87 -11.12 -7.21
C SER A 500 0.97 -11.86 -5.87
N ILE A 501 2.17 -11.97 -5.30
CA ILE A 501 2.41 -12.55 -3.96
C ILE A 501 1.74 -11.69 -2.88
N ILE A 502 1.88 -10.37 -2.98
CA ILE A 502 1.20 -9.45 -2.06
C ILE A 502 -0.32 -9.64 -2.20
N ARG A 503 -0.86 -9.59 -3.42
CA ARG A 503 -2.30 -9.74 -3.66
C ARG A 503 -2.87 -11.06 -3.12
N SER A 504 -2.17 -12.18 -3.28
CA SER A 504 -2.67 -13.49 -2.82
C SER A 504 -2.74 -13.61 -1.29
N ASN A 505 -1.92 -12.85 -0.57
CA ASN A 505 -1.93 -12.78 0.90
C ASN A 505 -2.99 -11.83 1.47
N LEU A 506 -3.62 -10.97 0.66
CA LEU A 506 -4.71 -10.07 1.05
C LEU A 506 -6.07 -10.76 0.89
N GLN A 507 -6.37 -11.67 1.82
CA GLN A 507 -7.49 -12.61 1.71
C GLN A 507 -8.86 -12.03 2.10
N PHE A 508 -8.91 -10.80 2.61
CA PHE A 508 -10.15 -10.07 2.91
C PHE A 508 -10.28 -8.80 2.04
N THR A 509 -11.11 -8.86 1.01
CA THR A 509 -11.25 -7.78 0.02
C THR A 509 -12.51 -6.97 0.28
N TYR A 510 -12.36 -5.66 0.42
CA TYR A 510 -13.44 -4.68 0.30
C TYR A 510 -13.36 -4.03 -1.09
N PHE A 511 -14.34 -4.27 -1.95
CA PHE A 511 -14.46 -3.57 -3.22
C PHE A 511 -15.61 -2.55 -3.17
N LEU A 512 -15.25 -1.27 -3.28
CA LEU A 512 -16.21 -0.17 -3.29
C LEU A 512 -16.61 0.22 -4.72
N ASN A 513 -15.64 0.51 -5.58
CA ASN A 513 -15.80 0.80 -6.99
C ASN A 513 -14.43 0.79 -7.71
N SER A 514 -14.43 0.65 -9.02
CA SER A 514 -13.26 0.92 -9.86
C SER A 514 -13.73 1.40 -11.23
N ILE A 515 -12.83 2.08 -11.94
CA ILE A 515 -12.98 2.48 -13.34
C ILE A 515 -12.07 1.66 -14.25
N ASP A 516 -11.07 0.97 -13.68
CA ASP A 516 -10.10 0.17 -14.41
C ASP A 516 -10.74 -1.14 -14.89
N GLU A 517 -10.71 -1.37 -16.20
CA GLU A 517 -11.37 -2.53 -16.80
C GLU A 517 -10.72 -3.85 -16.39
N LYS A 518 -9.40 -3.86 -16.18
CA LYS A 518 -8.67 -5.06 -15.78
C LYS A 518 -9.08 -5.48 -14.36
N THR A 519 -9.08 -4.56 -13.40
CA THR A 519 -9.54 -4.83 -12.03
C THR A 519 -11.01 -5.24 -11.97
N LEU A 520 -11.87 -4.64 -12.80
CA LEU A 520 -13.27 -5.04 -12.89
C LEU A 520 -13.45 -6.45 -13.48
N SER A 521 -12.68 -6.78 -14.52
CA SER A 521 -12.66 -8.11 -15.15
C SER A 521 -12.16 -9.17 -14.17
N ASP A 522 -11.05 -8.90 -13.50
CA ASP A 522 -10.49 -9.74 -12.44
C ASP A 522 -11.50 -9.99 -11.32
N LEU A 523 -12.21 -8.95 -10.88
CA LEU A 523 -13.25 -9.08 -9.86
C LEU A 523 -14.43 -9.94 -10.37
N SER A 524 -14.92 -9.67 -11.58
CA SER A 524 -16.00 -10.44 -12.20
C SER A 524 -15.65 -11.94 -12.28
N ASN A 525 -14.41 -12.24 -12.66
CA ASN A 525 -13.91 -13.61 -12.73
C ASN A 525 -13.79 -14.23 -11.33
N SER A 526 -13.30 -13.47 -10.35
CA SER A 526 -13.16 -13.90 -8.95
C SER A 526 -14.50 -14.14 -8.24
N LEU A 527 -15.57 -13.43 -8.62
CA LEU A 527 -16.92 -13.66 -8.13
C LEU A 527 -17.54 -14.97 -8.65
N GLY A 528 -16.99 -15.51 -9.75
CA GLY A 528 -17.47 -16.73 -10.38
C GLY A 528 -18.68 -16.53 -11.30
N LYS A 529 -19.27 -17.65 -11.71
CA LYS A 529 -20.41 -17.70 -12.64
C LYS A 529 -21.66 -18.25 -11.97
N LYS A 530 -22.82 -17.95 -12.57
CA LYS A 530 -24.13 -18.51 -12.26
C LYS A 530 -24.74 -19.14 -13.50
N GLU A 531 -25.40 -20.27 -13.30
CA GLU A 531 -26.25 -20.91 -14.30
C GLU A 531 -27.58 -20.14 -14.40
N VAL A 532 -27.99 -19.84 -15.63
CA VAL A 532 -29.26 -19.20 -15.96
C VAL A 532 -29.99 -20.09 -16.96
N ILE A 533 -31.24 -20.44 -16.64
CA ILE A 533 -32.11 -21.18 -17.56
C ILE A 533 -32.69 -20.18 -18.55
N LYS A 534 -32.30 -20.28 -19.81
CA LYS A 534 -32.86 -19.51 -20.93
C LYS A 534 -34.07 -20.26 -21.45
N LYS A 535 -35.26 -19.64 -21.33
CA LYS A 535 -36.48 -20.13 -21.96
C LYS A 535 -36.70 -19.39 -23.27
N SER A 536 -36.68 -20.11 -24.39
CA SER A 536 -37.04 -19.59 -25.70
C SER A 536 -38.45 -20.00 -26.04
N THR A 537 -39.30 -19.04 -26.36
CA THR A 537 -40.67 -19.29 -26.85
C THR A 537 -40.74 -18.87 -28.31
N SER A 538 -40.93 -19.83 -29.20
CA SER A 538 -41.18 -19.60 -30.62
C SER A 538 -42.67 -19.70 -30.88
N LYS A 539 -43.29 -18.61 -31.34
CA LYS A 539 -44.69 -18.59 -31.78
C LYS A 539 -44.73 -18.52 -33.30
N SER A 540 -45.35 -19.51 -33.93
CA SER A 540 -45.71 -19.43 -35.34
C SER A 540 -47.06 -18.72 -35.48
N SER A 541 -47.13 -17.65 -36.27
CA SER A 541 -48.39 -16.98 -36.61
C SER A 541 -48.87 -17.50 -37.96
N SER A 542 -49.88 -18.37 -37.96
CA SER A 542 -50.64 -18.73 -39.15
C SER A 542 -51.84 -17.77 -39.30
N THR A 543 -52.16 -17.35 -40.52
CA THR A 543 -53.28 -16.45 -40.84
C THR A 543 -54.65 -17.17 -40.83
N SER A 544 -54.67 -18.44 -40.45
CA SER A 544 -55.83 -19.32 -40.47
C SER A 544 -56.47 -19.37 -39.09
N ALA A 545 -57.80 -19.26 -39.01
CA ALA A 545 -58.58 -19.15 -37.77
C ALA A 545 -58.52 -20.36 -36.81
N ASN A 546 -57.63 -21.35 -37.03
CA ASN A 546 -57.40 -22.48 -36.13
C ASN A 546 -55.93 -22.93 -36.18
N GLY A 547 -55.20 -22.70 -35.08
CA GLY A 547 -53.96 -23.42 -34.73
C GLY A 547 -52.66 -22.64 -34.91
N GLY A 548 -52.35 -21.73 -33.98
CA GLY A 548 -50.97 -21.27 -33.76
C GLY A 548 -50.23 -22.24 -32.84
N SER A 549 -49.09 -22.78 -33.28
CA SER A 549 -48.24 -23.63 -32.42
C SER A 549 -47.20 -22.77 -31.70
N SER A 550 -47.13 -22.91 -30.37
CA SER A 550 -46.06 -22.35 -29.55
C SER A 550 -45.13 -23.47 -29.09
N SER A 551 -43.85 -23.37 -29.41
CA SER A 551 -42.81 -24.24 -28.88
C SER A 551 -42.04 -23.50 -27.78
N GLU A 552 -41.84 -24.18 -26.65
CA GLU A 552 -40.98 -23.71 -25.57
C GLU A 552 -39.78 -24.64 -25.46
N SER A 553 -38.58 -24.07 -25.46
CA SER A 553 -37.34 -24.79 -25.21
C SER A 553 -36.57 -24.15 -24.06
N GLU A 554 -35.96 -24.98 -23.22
CA GLU A 554 -35.14 -24.55 -22.10
C GLU A 554 -33.70 -24.99 -22.32
N SER A 555 -32.76 -24.06 -22.18
CA SER A 555 -31.32 -24.36 -22.19
C SER A 555 -30.63 -23.71 -20.99
N VAL A 556 -29.60 -24.37 -20.46
CA VAL A 556 -28.80 -23.84 -19.35
C VAL A 556 -27.61 -23.08 -19.94
N GLU A 557 -27.46 -21.82 -19.55
CA GLU A 557 -26.37 -20.93 -19.98
C GLU A 557 -25.57 -20.46 -18.75
N GLU A 558 -24.25 -20.51 -18.82
CA GLU A 558 -23.39 -19.93 -17.79
C GLU A 558 -23.20 -18.43 -18.01
N LYS A 559 -23.46 -17.61 -16.99
CA LYS A 559 -23.21 -16.16 -17.01
C LYS A 559 -22.35 -15.75 -15.82
N PRO A 560 -21.56 -14.67 -15.92
CA PRO A 560 -20.90 -14.10 -14.74
C PRO A 560 -21.90 -13.84 -13.62
N LEU A 561 -21.50 -14.08 -12.36
CA LEU A 561 -22.36 -13.80 -11.21
C LEU A 561 -22.80 -12.33 -11.21
N MET A 562 -21.84 -11.46 -11.48
CA MET A 562 -22.01 -10.03 -11.77
C MET A 562 -21.06 -9.66 -12.91
N SER A 563 -21.59 -9.17 -14.02
CA SER A 563 -20.80 -8.71 -15.17
C SER A 563 -20.03 -7.43 -14.85
N VAL A 564 -18.97 -7.14 -15.63
CA VAL A 564 -18.19 -5.88 -15.52
C VAL A 564 -19.10 -4.65 -15.54
N ALA A 565 -20.12 -4.63 -16.42
CA ALA A 565 -21.08 -3.54 -16.51
C ALA A 565 -21.94 -3.39 -15.25
N GLU A 566 -22.42 -4.50 -14.68
CA GLU A 566 -23.17 -4.50 -13.43
C GLU A 566 -22.30 -4.03 -12.25
N ILE A 567 -21.05 -4.51 -12.15
CA ILE A 567 -20.10 -4.08 -11.11
C ILE A 567 -19.84 -2.57 -11.21
N LYS A 568 -19.64 -2.05 -12.43
CA LYS A 568 -19.43 -0.63 -12.70
C LYS A 568 -20.66 0.22 -12.36
N ALA A 569 -21.86 -0.29 -12.63
CA ALA A 569 -23.13 0.38 -12.35
C ALA A 569 -23.61 0.22 -10.89
N LYS A 570 -22.94 -0.63 -10.08
CA LYS A 570 -23.30 -0.89 -8.69
C LYS A 570 -23.37 0.42 -7.89
N ASN A 571 -24.49 0.63 -7.20
CA ASN A 571 -24.68 1.78 -6.32
C ASN A 571 -23.52 1.91 -5.30
N LYS A 572 -23.00 3.13 -5.13
CA LYS A 572 -21.86 3.48 -4.27
C LYS A 572 -22.11 3.17 -2.78
N GLU A 573 -23.36 3.01 -2.35
CA GLU A 573 -23.68 2.62 -0.97
C GLU A 573 -23.39 1.15 -0.66
N TYR A 574 -23.22 0.30 -1.67
CA TYR A 574 -22.93 -1.11 -1.46
C TYR A 574 -21.45 -1.41 -1.68
N ALA A 575 -20.87 -2.22 -0.81
CA ALA A 575 -19.55 -2.79 -0.96
C ALA A 575 -19.69 -4.28 -1.32
N ILE A 576 -18.82 -4.76 -2.21
CA ILE A 576 -18.63 -6.20 -2.44
C ILE A 576 -17.52 -6.64 -1.49
N ILE A 577 -17.77 -7.67 -0.69
CA ILE A 577 -16.80 -8.25 0.23
C ILE A 577 -16.51 -9.68 -0.22
N GLN A 578 -15.23 -9.99 -0.37
CA GLN A 578 -14.75 -11.35 -0.63
C GLN A 578 -13.83 -11.79 0.50
N LYS A 579 -13.97 -13.04 0.91
CA LYS A 579 -13.19 -13.68 1.96
C LYS A 579 -12.88 -15.10 1.51
N ILE A 580 -11.65 -15.56 1.74
CA ILE A 580 -11.27 -16.96 1.45
C ILE A 580 -12.18 -17.96 2.18
N GLY A 581 -12.62 -19.00 1.49
CA GLY A 581 -13.52 -20.03 2.03
C GLY A 581 -14.98 -19.61 2.15
N PHE A 582 -15.37 -18.44 1.63
CA PHE A 582 -16.74 -17.93 1.67
C PHE A 582 -17.24 -17.52 0.28
N LEU A 583 -18.53 -17.72 0.05
CA LEU A 583 -19.22 -17.06 -1.07
C LEU A 583 -19.17 -15.53 -0.87
N PRO A 584 -19.18 -14.75 -1.96
CA PRO A 584 -19.08 -13.30 -1.87
C PRO A 584 -20.30 -12.69 -1.16
N MET A 585 -20.12 -11.46 -0.67
CA MET A 585 -21.16 -10.69 0.01
C MET A 585 -21.32 -9.31 -0.64
N ILE A 586 -22.55 -8.84 -0.80
CA ILE A 586 -22.87 -7.44 -1.07
C ILE A 586 -23.55 -6.86 0.16
N VAL A 587 -22.89 -5.89 0.79
CA VAL A 587 -23.37 -5.26 2.02
C VAL A 587 -23.50 -3.76 1.85
N LYS A 588 -24.51 -3.17 2.48
CA LYS A 588 -24.67 -1.73 2.55
C LYS A 588 -23.68 -1.14 3.56
N THR A 589 -22.89 -0.18 3.09
CA THR A 589 -21.99 0.63 3.92
C THR A 589 -22.51 2.07 3.97
N LYS A 590 -22.40 2.71 5.13
CA LYS A 590 -22.70 4.15 5.29
C LYS A 590 -21.39 4.90 5.54
N LEU A 591 -21.33 6.15 5.10
CA LEU A 591 -20.21 7.05 5.38
C LEU A 591 -20.17 7.37 6.88
N ALA A 592 -19.00 7.21 7.52
CA ALA A 592 -18.82 7.34 8.97
C ALA A 592 -19.36 8.66 9.54
N TYR A 593 -19.14 9.79 8.88
CA TYR A 593 -19.67 11.09 9.35
C TYR A 593 -21.20 11.14 9.51
N LYS A 594 -21.97 10.23 8.88
CA LYS A 594 -23.43 10.17 9.04
C LYS A 594 -23.87 9.59 10.39
N TYR A 595 -22.97 8.96 11.14
CA TYR A 595 -23.30 8.28 12.40
C TYR A 595 -22.22 8.42 13.48
N PHE A 596 -21.07 9.02 13.15
CA PHE A 596 -20.06 9.45 14.12
C PHE A 596 -19.83 10.94 13.99
N SER A 597 -19.79 11.64 15.12
CA SER A 597 -19.38 13.05 15.18
C SER A 597 -17.93 13.20 14.76
N ASN A 598 -17.59 14.31 14.11
CA ASN A 598 -16.20 14.71 13.94
C ASN A 598 -15.69 15.23 15.29
N ASP A 599 -14.55 14.71 15.74
CA ASP A 599 -13.96 15.10 17.02
C ASP A 599 -13.21 16.44 16.93
N ASN A 600 -12.88 16.89 15.71
CA ASN A 600 -12.03 18.06 15.43
C ASN A 600 -10.73 18.04 16.25
N TYR A 601 -10.18 16.85 16.45
CA TYR A 601 -9.02 16.65 17.29
C TYR A 601 -7.78 17.27 16.65
N VAL A 602 -6.96 17.92 17.48
CA VAL A 602 -5.66 18.44 17.11
C VAL A 602 -4.66 17.78 18.04
N PHE A 603 -3.67 17.10 17.46
CA PHE A 603 -2.57 16.55 18.23
C PHE A 603 -1.65 17.68 18.67
N GLU A 604 -1.35 17.72 19.97
CA GLU A 604 -0.38 18.61 20.57
C GLU A 604 0.76 17.75 21.11
N CYS A 605 1.99 18.09 20.74
CA CYS A 605 3.19 17.46 21.31
C CYS A 605 3.67 18.36 22.44
N ASP A 606 3.99 17.77 23.60
CA ASP A 606 4.63 18.52 24.68
C ASP A 606 5.91 19.17 24.13
N GLU A 607 6.08 20.47 24.37
CA GLU A 607 7.24 21.24 23.92
C GLU A 607 8.50 20.81 24.70
N THR A 608 9.04 19.63 24.45
CA THR A 608 10.30 19.18 25.06
C THR A 608 11.49 19.68 24.25
N GLU A 609 12.38 20.47 24.88
CA GLU A 609 13.79 20.78 24.52
C GLU A 609 14.12 21.01 23.03
N ASN A 610 13.15 21.48 22.26
CA ASN A 610 13.20 21.58 20.81
C ASN A 610 13.99 22.82 20.31
N THR A 611 14.71 23.50 21.21
CA THR A 611 15.33 24.80 21.01
C THR A 611 16.85 24.76 20.87
N VAL A 612 17.51 23.63 21.17
CA VAL A 612 18.97 23.53 21.07
C VAL A 612 19.37 23.02 19.69
N ASN A 613 19.71 23.96 18.81
CA ASN A 613 20.12 23.72 17.42
C ASN A 613 21.60 23.32 17.28
N GLU A 614 22.19 22.64 18.26
CA GLU A 614 23.62 22.26 18.24
C GLU A 614 23.85 21.06 17.32
N SER A 615 24.39 21.27 16.12
CA SER A 615 24.86 20.18 15.27
C SER A 615 26.21 19.68 15.76
N TRP A 616 26.43 18.37 15.76
CA TRP A 616 27.75 17.81 16.00
C TRP A 616 28.72 18.16 14.87
N ASN A 617 29.98 18.47 15.22
CA ASN A 617 31.04 18.79 14.27
C ASN A 617 32.25 17.87 14.50
N TYR A 618 32.68 17.17 13.45
CA TYR A 618 33.84 16.27 13.51
C TYR A 618 35.16 17.00 13.82
N GLN A 619 35.22 18.32 13.64
CA GLN A 619 36.41 19.11 13.96
C GLN A 619 36.68 19.19 15.48
N ASP A 620 35.63 18.99 16.30
CA ASP A 620 35.71 18.99 17.76
C ASP A 620 36.35 17.70 18.32
N LEU A 621 36.72 16.76 17.45
CA LEU A 621 37.45 15.55 17.84
C LEU A 621 38.80 15.90 18.49
N PRO A 622 39.21 15.16 19.54
CA PRO A 622 40.47 15.41 20.21
C PRO A 622 41.64 15.26 19.25
N ASP A 623 42.69 16.03 19.47
CA ASP A 623 43.95 15.83 18.74
C ASP A 623 44.52 14.46 19.10
N VAL A 624 44.98 13.74 18.07
CA VAL A 624 45.58 12.43 18.23
C VAL A 624 46.92 12.44 17.50
N GLU A 625 47.99 12.05 18.19
CA GLU A 625 49.30 11.94 17.57
C GLU A 625 49.27 10.87 16.47
N LEU A 626 49.52 11.30 15.24
CA LEU A 626 49.63 10.41 14.10
C LEU A 626 50.88 9.54 14.24
N PRO A 627 50.78 8.20 14.17
CA PRO A 627 51.96 7.36 14.09
C PRO A 627 52.72 7.66 12.78
N VAL A 628 54.03 7.85 12.91
CA VAL A 628 54.96 8.36 11.87
C VAL A 628 54.93 7.55 10.55
N ARG A 629 54.45 6.30 10.57
CA ARG A 629 54.31 5.46 9.37
C ARG A 629 52.91 5.56 8.78
N ASN A 630 52.77 6.35 7.71
CA ASN A 630 51.55 6.52 6.94
C ASN A 630 51.09 5.17 6.31
N PRO A 631 49.95 4.57 6.75
CA PRO A 631 49.48 3.27 6.26
C PRO A 631 48.63 3.37 4.97
N ILE A 632 48.36 4.59 4.50
CA ILE A 632 47.60 4.92 3.29
C ILE A 632 48.60 5.53 2.29
N LYS A 633 48.77 4.93 1.11
CA LYS A 633 49.82 5.34 0.16
C LYS A 633 49.52 6.74 -0.40
N ASN A 634 50.50 7.64 -0.25
CA ASN A 634 50.65 8.99 -0.83
C ASN A 634 49.42 9.58 -1.56
N TYR A 635 48.48 10.11 -0.77
CA TYR A 635 47.44 11.02 -1.25
C TYR A 635 48.03 12.21 -2.05
N ASP A 636 49.19 12.71 -1.63
CA ASP A 636 49.90 13.81 -2.30
C ASP A 636 50.43 13.40 -3.70
N GLN A 637 50.92 12.16 -3.89
CA GLN A 637 51.37 11.68 -5.21
C GLN A 637 50.22 11.39 -6.18
N LEU A 638 49.05 10.96 -5.68
CA LEU A 638 47.86 10.72 -6.50
C LEU A 638 47.30 12.06 -7.03
N ASN A 639 47.20 13.08 -6.19
CA ASN A 639 46.79 14.43 -6.57
C ASN A 639 47.79 15.13 -7.50
N ASP A 640 49.09 14.96 -7.29
CA ASP A 640 50.11 15.50 -8.18
C ASP A 640 50.07 14.84 -9.56
N SER A 641 49.80 13.53 -9.62
CA SER A 641 49.67 12.81 -10.89
C SER A 641 48.43 13.24 -11.69
N SER A 642 47.28 13.49 -11.05
CA SER A 642 46.06 13.93 -11.73
C SER A 642 46.14 15.41 -12.12
N ARG A 643 46.72 16.29 -11.28
CA ARG A 643 47.02 17.69 -11.63
C ARG A 643 48.05 17.79 -12.76
N ALA A 644 49.12 16.98 -12.75
CA ALA A 644 50.09 16.94 -13.83
C ALA A 644 49.47 16.43 -15.14
N LYS A 645 48.55 15.47 -15.08
CA LYS A 645 47.82 14.97 -16.25
C LYS A 645 46.89 16.04 -16.83
N LYS A 646 46.17 16.76 -15.98
CA LYS A 646 45.25 17.86 -16.36
C LYS A 646 46.02 19.08 -16.91
N ALA A 647 47.13 19.46 -16.28
CA ALA A 647 48.00 20.53 -16.77
C ALA A 647 48.67 20.19 -18.11
N ARG A 648 49.02 18.91 -18.33
CA ARG A 648 49.55 18.41 -19.60
C ARG A 648 48.49 18.36 -20.70
N GLU A 649 47.23 18.07 -20.35
CA GLU A 649 46.08 18.15 -21.27
C GLU A 649 45.71 19.60 -21.62
N GLU A 650 45.78 20.52 -20.65
CA GLU A 650 45.55 21.95 -20.85
C GLU A 650 46.67 22.61 -21.67
N SER A 651 47.94 22.25 -21.43
CA SER A 651 49.06 22.73 -22.26
C SER A 651 48.97 22.21 -23.70
N LEU A 652 48.58 20.95 -23.88
CA LEU A 652 48.37 20.36 -25.21
C LEU A 652 47.18 21.01 -25.93
N ASN A 653 46.08 21.31 -25.23
CA ASN A 653 44.94 22.03 -25.79
C ASN A 653 45.28 23.49 -26.16
N LYS A 654 46.22 24.13 -25.45
CA LYS A 654 46.71 25.48 -25.77
C LYS A 654 47.59 25.50 -27.03
N GLU A 655 48.44 24.48 -27.23
CA GLU A 655 49.21 24.29 -28.47
C GLU A 655 48.33 23.95 -29.68
N LEU A 656 47.23 23.22 -29.49
CA LEU A 656 46.32 22.79 -30.58
C LEU A 656 45.37 23.88 -31.11
N ASN A 657 45.21 24.99 -30.40
CA ASN A 657 44.47 26.18 -30.85
C ASN A 657 45.33 27.16 -31.66
N ASP A 658 46.61 26.86 -31.87
CA ASP A 658 47.48 27.65 -32.73
C ASP A 658 47.16 27.38 -34.21
N LYS A 659 46.71 28.42 -34.92
CA LYS A 659 46.33 28.36 -36.35
C LYS A 659 47.45 27.82 -37.24
N LYS A 660 48.72 27.94 -36.84
CA LYS A 660 49.87 27.37 -37.57
C LYS A 660 49.89 25.84 -37.53
N VAL A 661 49.54 25.25 -36.39
CA VAL A 661 49.51 23.79 -36.18
C VAL A 661 48.32 23.17 -36.92
N GLN A 662 47.16 23.83 -36.91
CA GLN A 662 45.99 23.40 -37.69
C GLN A 662 46.26 23.39 -39.20
N LYS A 663 46.93 24.42 -39.74
CA LYS A 663 47.34 24.46 -41.16
C LYS A 663 48.30 23.33 -41.53
N LYS A 664 49.25 22.99 -40.65
CA LYS A 664 50.20 21.90 -40.86
C LYS A 664 49.51 20.53 -40.88
N LEU A 665 48.58 20.31 -39.96
CA LEU A 665 47.78 19.08 -39.90
C LEU A 665 46.87 18.92 -41.13
N ILE A 666 46.24 20.00 -41.59
CA ILE A 666 45.43 19.98 -42.82
C ILE A 666 46.29 19.62 -44.04
N LEU A 667 47.51 20.15 -44.13
CA LEU A 667 48.43 19.87 -45.25
C LEU A 667 48.93 18.41 -45.22
N GLU A 668 49.30 17.88 -44.06
CA GLU A 668 49.69 16.47 -43.90
C GLU A 668 48.54 15.51 -44.27
N MET A 669 47.30 15.88 -43.95
CA MET A 669 46.10 15.11 -44.31
C MET A 669 45.75 15.19 -45.79
N GLN A 670 45.92 16.36 -46.43
CA GLN A 670 45.74 16.51 -47.88
C GLN A 670 46.75 15.66 -48.67
N ASN A 671 48.00 15.62 -48.19
CA ASN A 671 49.04 14.77 -48.78
C ASN A 671 48.71 13.28 -48.63
N ALA A 672 48.25 12.84 -47.44
CA ALA A 672 47.80 11.47 -47.23
C ALA A 672 46.59 11.08 -48.12
N ARG A 673 45.67 12.03 -48.37
CA ARG A 673 44.53 11.85 -49.28
C ARG A 673 44.98 11.70 -50.74
N GLY A 674 45.97 12.48 -51.17
CA GLY A 674 46.59 12.36 -52.50
C GLY A 674 47.19 10.98 -52.72
N SER A 675 47.98 10.50 -51.75
CA SER A 675 48.63 9.19 -51.82
C SER A 675 47.63 8.02 -51.87
N ILE A 676 46.50 8.09 -51.15
CA ILE A 676 45.46 7.06 -51.23
C ILE A 676 44.74 7.07 -52.58
N LYS A 677 44.53 8.26 -53.17
CA LYS A 677 43.88 8.39 -54.47
C LYS A 677 44.75 7.80 -55.59
N GLU A 678 46.05 8.08 -55.58
CA GLU A 678 47.04 7.45 -56.49
C GLU A 678 47.12 5.93 -56.29
N LEU A 679 47.12 5.45 -55.04
CA LEU A 679 47.15 4.00 -54.75
C LEU A 679 45.83 3.30 -55.11
N SER A 680 44.71 4.02 -55.12
CA SER A 680 43.40 3.48 -55.51
C SER A 680 43.23 3.25 -57.02
N GLU A 681 44.14 3.76 -57.85
CA GLU A 681 44.18 3.50 -59.30
C GLU A 681 44.91 2.17 -59.63
N TYR A 682 45.64 1.58 -58.68
CA TYR A 682 46.38 0.32 -58.85
C TYR A 682 45.76 -0.87 -58.10
N LYS A 683 44.44 -0.86 -57.89
CA LYS A 683 43.68 -1.85 -57.09
C LYS A 683 43.92 -3.32 -57.48
N ASP A 684 44.26 -3.58 -58.73
CA ASP A 684 44.47 -4.94 -59.26
C ASP A 684 45.87 -5.51 -58.99
N LYS A 685 46.79 -4.74 -58.38
CA LYS A 685 48.13 -5.21 -57.99
C LYS A 685 48.24 -5.48 -56.48
N ILE A 686 48.16 -6.76 -56.11
CA ILE A 686 48.26 -7.26 -54.73
C ILE A 686 49.54 -6.77 -54.01
N SER A 687 50.64 -6.53 -54.74
CA SER A 687 51.91 -6.08 -54.16
C SER A 687 51.85 -4.70 -53.46
N GLU A 688 50.84 -3.88 -53.76
CA GLU A 688 50.71 -2.52 -53.20
C GLU A 688 49.75 -2.45 -51.99
N TRP A 689 49.06 -3.55 -51.66
CA TRP A 689 48.08 -3.63 -50.57
C TRP A 689 48.67 -3.32 -49.17
N PRO A 690 49.90 -3.75 -48.82
CA PRO A 690 50.50 -3.40 -47.53
C PRO A 690 50.71 -1.89 -47.36
N LYS A 691 51.02 -1.15 -48.44
CA LYS A 691 51.19 0.30 -48.39
C LYS A 691 49.86 1.01 -48.15
N LEU A 692 48.79 0.49 -48.77
CA LEU A 692 47.42 0.96 -48.58
C LEU A 692 46.92 0.72 -47.14
N ALA A 693 47.19 -0.45 -46.57
CA ALA A 693 46.88 -0.78 -45.19
C ALA A 693 47.65 0.09 -44.17
N LEU A 694 48.93 0.37 -44.44
CA LEU A 694 49.75 1.24 -43.59
C LEU A 694 49.26 2.70 -43.63
N ALA A 695 48.88 3.20 -44.81
CA ALA A 695 48.26 4.52 -44.96
C ALA A 695 46.92 4.60 -44.20
N TRP A 696 46.12 3.53 -44.25
CA TRP A 696 44.86 3.42 -43.53
C TRP A 696 45.03 3.40 -42.00
N GLN A 697 46.00 2.65 -41.47
CA GLN A 697 46.32 2.65 -40.04
C GLN A 697 46.74 4.04 -39.53
N LYS A 698 47.50 4.79 -40.34
CA LYS A 698 47.88 6.17 -40.00
C LYS A 698 46.67 7.09 -39.92
N ILE A 699 45.66 6.91 -40.77
CA ILE A 699 44.43 7.69 -40.76
C ILE A 699 43.52 7.31 -39.58
N LEU A 700 43.38 6.01 -39.28
CA LEU A 700 42.59 5.53 -38.14
C LEU A 700 43.17 5.99 -36.80
N SER A 701 44.48 5.87 -36.62
CA SER A 701 45.16 6.36 -35.42
C SER A 701 45.03 7.88 -35.27
N PHE A 702 45.06 8.62 -36.38
CA PHE A 702 44.79 10.05 -36.40
C PHE A 702 43.34 10.37 -36.01
N GLN A 703 42.35 9.68 -36.61
CA GLN A 703 40.93 9.86 -36.26
C GLN A 703 40.69 9.55 -34.79
N GLN A 704 41.21 8.44 -34.26
CA GLN A 704 41.01 8.05 -32.87
C GLN A 704 41.64 9.05 -31.89
N LYS A 705 42.76 9.67 -32.28
CA LYS A 705 43.45 10.70 -31.49
C LYS A 705 42.73 12.06 -31.51
N TYR A 706 41.95 12.38 -32.55
CA TYR A 706 41.36 13.71 -32.74
C TYR A 706 39.83 13.73 -32.94
N LYS A 707 39.13 12.58 -32.80
CA LYS A 707 37.70 12.34 -33.10
C LYS A 707 36.74 13.35 -32.45
N ASN A 708 37.09 13.85 -31.27
CA ASN A 708 36.23 14.73 -30.47
C ASN A 708 36.64 16.21 -30.56
N LYS A 709 37.56 16.59 -31.46
CA LYS A 709 38.23 17.91 -31.45
C LYS A 709 38.25 18.62 -32.82
N LEU A 710 37.57 18.09 -33.84
CA LEU A 710 37.46 18.68 -35.20
C LEU A 710 36.03 19.20 -35.46
N SER A 711 35.87 20.25 -36.27
CA SER A 711 34.55 20.81 -36.60
C SER A 711 33.65 19.78 -37.30
N SER A 712 32.34 19.84 -37.04
CA SER A 712 31.34 18.88 -37.53
C SER A 712 31.36 18.70 -39.05
N GLU A 713 31.68 19.76 -39.79
CA GLU A 713 31.80 19.76 -41.25
C GLU A 713 32.98 18.91 -41.76
N LEU A 714 34.15 19.01 -41.12
CA LEU A 714 35.34 18.24 -41.47
C LEU A 714 35.19 16.75 -41.12
N VAL A 715 34.50 16.45 -40.00
CA VAL A 715 34.21 15.07 -39.58
C VAL A 715 33.25 14.38 -40.57
N ASN A 716 32.28 15.11 -41.11
CA ASN A 716 31.35 14.59 -42.11
C ASN A 716 32.03 14.30 -43.46
N ASP A 717 32.83 15.22 -43.98
CA ASP A 717 33.59 15.02 -45.23
C ASP A 717 34.59 13.85 -45.11
N PHE A 718 35.18 13.69 -43.93
CA PHE A 718 36.10 12.60 -43.61
C PHE A 718 35.38 11.25 -43.55
N THR A 719 34.23 11.18 -42.87
CA THR A 719 33.42 9.96 -42.76
C THR A 719 32.91 9.52 -44.13
N LYS A 720 32.52 10.48 -44.99
CA LYS A 720 32.08 10.21 -46.37
C LYS A 720 33.21 9.62 -47.22
N SER A 721 34.43 10.14 -47.08
CA SER A 721 35.61 9.65 -47.81
C SER A 721 36.06 8.26 -47.34
N ILE A 722 35.96 7.98 -46.03
CA ILE A 722 36.21 6.66 -45.45
C ILE A 722 35.21 5.63 -45.97
N ASN A 723 33.93 5.99 -46.03
CA ASN A 723 32.89 5.09 -46.51
C ASN A 723 33.08 4.76 -48.00
N ILE A 724 33.46 5.73 -48.84
CA ILE A 724 33.78 5.47 -50.26
C ILE A 724 34.95 4.48 -50.40
N CYS A 725 35.99 4.60 -49.56
CA CYS A 725 37.13 3.66 -49.59
C CYS A 725 36.74 2.27 -49.07
N LEU A 726 35.89 2.18 -48.04
CA LEU A 726 35.36 0.93 -47.50
C LEU A 726 34.47 0.19 -48.49
N ASP A 727 33.60 0.92 -49.20
CA ASP A 727 32.75 0.36 -50.25
C ASP A 727 33.63 -0.21 -51.38
N GLN A 728 34.65 0.54 -51.81
CA GLN A 728 35.61 0.07 -52.81
C GLN A 728 36.46 -1.13 -52.35
N MET A 729 36.73 -1.30 -51.05
CA MET A 729 37.41 -2.49 -50.50
C MET A 729 36.46 -3.68 -50.33
N ASN A 730 35.17 -3.44 -50.06
CA ASN A 730 34.17 -4.51 -49.99
C ASN A 730 33.92 -5.14 -51.36
N ASP A 731 33.94 -4.34 -52.43
CA ASP A 731 33.88 -4.84 -53.82
C ASP A 731 35.08 -5.75 -54.16
N ILE A 732 36.27 -5.46 -53.60
CA ILE A 732 37.47 -6.28 -53.75
C ILE A 732 37.38 -7.59 -52.95
N LYS A 733 36.75 -7.59 -51.76
CA LYS A 733 36.51 -8.80 -50.96
C LYS A 733 35.57 -9.78 -51.67
N THR A 734 34.60 -9.29 -52.44
CA THR A 734 33.73 -10.14 -53.26
C THR A 734 34.43 -10.74 -54.48
N ALA A 735 35.57 -10.20 -54.90
CA ALA A 735 36.38 -10.71 -56.03
C ALA A 735 37.38 -11.83 -55.65
N GLY A 736 37.32 -12.36 -54.42
CA GLY A 736 37.97 -13.63 -54.09
C GLY A 736 39.46 -13.59 -53.73
N ALA A 737 39.88 -12.66 -52.86
CA ALA A 737 41.17 -12.75 -52.18
C ALA A 737 40.98 -12.78 -50.65
N LYS A 738 41.18 -13.95 -50.04
CA LYS A 738 41.35 -14.14 -48.59
C LYS A 738 42.84 -14.01 -48.24
N THR A 739 43.32 -12.79 -48.06
CA THR A 739 44.54 -12.48 -47.30
C THR A 739 44.43 -11.09 -46.73
#